data_AF-A0A970BI05-F1
#
_entry.id   AF-A0A970BI05-F1
#
_cell.length_a   1.000
_cell.length_b   1.000
_cell.length_c   1.000
_cell.angle_alpha   90.00
_cell.angle_beta   90.00
_cell.angle_gamma   90.00
#
_symmetry.space_group_name_H-M   'P 1'
#
loop_
_entity.id
_entity.type
_entity.pdbx_description
1 polymer ?
#
loop_
_entity_poly.entity_id
_entity_poly.type
_entity_poly.pdbx_seq_one_letter_code
_entity_poly.pdbx_strand_id
1 'polypeptide(L)'
;ASLEYIQGFTKNCYYDASIEYVNGSWIRNFKQKTETYKYSPSDIAGSLSESFDIWPRLTFSVFGVVGPYVDLRLDQDLNICYHNANYQATMNIGGSLTLGAVAKMIGWKIFDISKTWSKDLFHYQYPYNIEIISGNNQMFEPGNALDNNVRIKVNSTHTLTFPYVKVRFEPMNGGSVEDSEVYTDHNGYAETSWSPGGSEISQMKVRVLDCEGTDITSSPALVFAYSAASGINCTQSSLVANTIPVGDKIKPQGEMGVPPYTYSTDGINFSSQAPEVTPQAGTTYLFFVKDANGCIANVSFTGTSQACENSTLRIDVETLGNTVMAYASGGAPPYEYALNWPMNSFTSGNTFYNVPIGPHTIHVKDSYNCFRSHSFIVYQIQEPNCGLVTDIDGNTYMSTLIGGQCWMTENLKTTRYRLGEPIEYPGGNNVEWQNNTTGAYAWYDNDISWKDSYGALYNWHAVKDSVGLCPTGWHVPSEAEWTGLVNYLVDLGYPNNNVVNGAGNALKSCRQINSPLGGSCNTSEHPRWESHSLHYGTDEFGFSGIPGGYRSTNGISSGIGNYGYWWSSTEESSSFAWNSNLSYGVGNVFPDKDEKNVGESIRCVKDFDPNMPATHSLYLDASPAGSGQVGGMGSFYEGAEITISAYPNEGYQFVNWTGDINLLNNPNSATATLTMPGYDVSLTANFISSGGTQVVEVLNPSTGNIWMDRNLGASRAATSSTDAEAYGHLYQWGRAADGHQLRTSPTTSTLSTSDNPGHGNFITVGSSPYDWRSPQNDNLWQGVNGINHPCPAGYRLPTIAELEAERLSWTTNNAAGAYNSPLKLPVGGYRSYFGSLYGVGSHGHYWSSAVDGVYARYLFFSSSTADTYYSSRADGGSVRCLKD
;
A
#
# COMPACT_ATOMS: atom_id res chain seq x y z
N ALA A 1 -10.63 -62.78 -10.81
CA ALA A 1 -9.51 -62.32 -11.63
C ALA A 1 -9.95 -61.05 -12.35
N SER A 2 -9.76 -59.89 -11.74
CA SER A 2 -9.92 -58.61 -12.42
C SER A 2 -8.66 -58.40 -13.25
N LEU A 3 -8.77 -58.60 -14.57
CA LEU A 3 -7.76 -58.10 -15.50
C LEU A 3 -7.96 -56.58 -15.56
N GLU A 4 -7.09 -55.85 -14.90
CA GLU A 4 -7.02 -54.40 -15.01
C GLU A 4 -6.21 -54.07 -16.26
N TYR A 5 -6.88 -53.59 -17.31
CA TYR A 5 -6.24 -53.18 -18.55
C TYR A 5 -5.97 -51.68 -18.48
N ILE A 6 -4.75 -51.32 -18.06
CA ILE A 6 -4.26 -49.93 -18.13
C ILE A 6 -3.82 -49.69 -19.58
N GLN A 7 -4.64 -49.01 -20.39
CA GLN A 7 -4.17 -48.41 -21.64
C GLN A 7 -3.96 -46.92 -21.41
N GLY A 8 -2.70 -46.53 -21.21
CA GLY A 8 -2.28 -45.15 -21.32
C GLY A 8 -2.28 -44.71 -22.78
N PHE A 9 -2.80 -43.52 -23.05
CA PHE A 9 -2.64 -42.86 -24.34
C PHE A 9 -1.45 -41.90 -24.23
N THR A 10 -0.42 -42.10 -25.06
CA THR A 10 0.70 -41.16 -25.14
C THR A 10 0.77 -40.60 -26.55
N LYS A 11 0.38 -39.34 -26.75
CA LYS A 11 0.57 -38.63 -28.02
C LYS A 11 1.86 -37.84 -27.96
N ASN A 12 2.94 -38.47 -28.39
CA ASN A 12 4.22 -37.77 -28.55
C ASN A 12 4.28 -37.07 -29.90
N CYS A 13 4.34 -35.74 -29.89
CA CYS A 13 4.61 -34.94 -31.08
C CYS A 13 6.09 -34.57 -31.10
N TYR A 14 6.88 -35.22 -31.95
CA TYR A 14 8.32 -34.96 -32.04
C TYR A 14 8.61 -33.95 -33.15
N TYR A 15 9.35 -32.90 -32.81
CA TYR A 15 9.93 -31.98 -33.77
C TYR A 15 11.46 -32.04 -33.64
N ASP A 16 12.10 -32.82 -34.51
CA ASP A 16 13.56 -32.82 -34.62
C ASP A 16 13.98 -31.69 -35.55
N ALA A 17 14.48 -30.61 -34.96
CA ALA A 17 15.15 -29.53 -35.67
C ALA A 17 16.65 -29.62 -35.37
N SER A 18 17.46 -29.96 -36.37
CA SER A 18 18.91 -29.99 -36.25
C SER A 18 19.58 -29.21 -37.37
N ILE A 19 20.76 -28.69 -37.08
CA ILE A 19 21.61 -28.01 -38.04
C ILE A 19 22.92 -28.77 -38.07
N GLU A 20 23.30 -29.28 -39.24
CA GLU A 20 24.49 -30.08 -39.45
C GLU A 20 25.42 -29.38 -40.45
N TYR A 21 26.72 -29.30 -40.17
CA TYR A 21 27.68 -28.74 -41.10
C TYR A 21 28.45 -29.87 -41.78
N VAL A 22 28.17 -30.12 -43.06
CA VAL A 22 28.77 -31.22 -43.83
C VAL A 22 29.38 -30.66 -45.11
N ASN A 23 30.64 -31.01 -45.39
CA ASN A 23 31.37 -30.63 -46.61
C ASN A 23 31.32 -29.12 -46.96
N GLY A 24 31.46 -28.25 -45.97
CA GLY A 24 31.55 -26.81 -46.20
C GLY A 24 30.20 -26.09 -46.35
N SER A 25 29.08 -26.73 -46.01
CA SER A 25 27.77 -26.10 -46.04
C SER A 25 26.89 -26.52 -44.87
N TRP A 26 26.06 -25.57 -44.43
CA TRP A 26 25.08 -25.77 -43.37
C TRP A 26 23.82 -26.42 -43.93
N ILE A 27 23.49 -27.59 -43.42
CA ILE A 27 22.29 -28.35 -43.76
C ILE A 27 21.30 -28.20 -42.61
N ARG A 28 20.09 -27.73 -42.92
CA ARG A 28 18.99 -27.62 -41.96
C ARG A 28 18.09 -28.83 -42.10
N ASN A 29 17.96 -29.62 -41.05
CA ASN A 29 17.10 -30.78 -41.00
C ASN A 29 15.91 -30.50 -40.09
N PHE A 30 14.70 -30.53 -40.66
CA PHE A 30 13.46 -30.47 -39.92
C PHE A 30 12.68 -31.77 -40.20
N LYS A 31 12.48 -32.59 -39.18
CA LYS A 31 11.65 -33.79 -39.26
C LYS A 31 10.56 -33.74 -38.20
N GLN A 32 9.32 -33.70 -38.67
CA GLN A 32 8.16 -33.96 -37.84
C GLN A 32 7.91 -35.47 -37.83
N LYS A 33 7.86 -36.08 -36.65
CA LYS A 33 7.44 -37.47 -36.49
C LYS A 33 6.18 -37.51 -35.64
N THR A 34 5.08 -37.94 -36.25
CA THR A 34 3.78 -38.08 -35.59
C THR A 34 3.43 -39.56 -35.56
N GLU A 35 3.39 -40.17 -34.38
CA GLU A 35 2.84 -41.52 -34.22
C GLU A 35 1.37 -41.39 -33.78
N THR A 36 0.46 -41.94 -34.60
CA THR A 36 -0.99 -41.93 -34.33
C THR A 36 -1.45 -43.37 -34.16
N TYR A 37 -1.91 -43.73 -32.96
CA TYR A 37 -2.62 -44.98 -32.74
C TYR A 37 -4.12 -44.79 -32.95
N LYS A 38 -4.77 -45.72 -33.66
CA LYS A 38 -6.23 -45.77 -33.81
C LYS A 38 -6.85 -46.60 -32.68
N TYR A 39 -8.02 -46.21 -32.20
CA TYR A 39 -8.87 -47.07 -31.35
C TYR A 39 -10.31 -47.18 -31.88
N SER A 40 -10.95 -48.30 -31.56
CA SER A 40 -12.33 -48.66 -31.89
C SER A 40 -13.22 -48.58 -30.63
N PRO A 41 -14.39 -47.95 -30.65
CA PRO A 41 -15.15 -47.65 -29.44
C PRO A 41 -16.02 -48.83 -29.00
N SER A 42 -15.58 -49.58 -27.99
CA SER A 42 -16.48 -50.40 -27.17
C SER A 42 -15.81 -50.77 -25.85
N ASP A 43 -16.43 -50.33 -24.75
CA ASP A 43 -16.26 -50.75 -23.35
C ASP A 43 -14.85 -50.62 -22.73
N ILE A 44 -14.57 -49.46 -22.12
CA ILE A 44 -13.41 -49.26 -21.25
C ILE A 44 -13.86 -48.66 -19.91
N ALA A 45 -13.65 -49.43 -18.84
CA ALA A 45 -13.45 -48.90 -17.50
C ALA A 45 -11.94 -48.66 -17.32
N GLY A 46 -11.53 -47.45 -16.94
CA GLY A 46 -10.11 -47.12 -16.78
C GLY A 46 -9.84 -45.66 -16.47
N SER A 47 -8.67 -45.41 -15.88
CA SER A 47 -8.13 -44.06 -15.70
C SER A 47 -7.41 -43.61 -16.97
N LEU A 48 -7.74 -42.40 -17.45
CA LEU A 48 -6.97 -41.75 -18.51
C LEU A 48 -5.98 -40.80 -17.84
N SER A 49 -4.70 -41.06 -18.06
CA SER A 49 -3.63 -40.12 -17.76
C SER A 49 -3.06 -39.66 -19.09
N GLU A 50 -3.22 -38.38 -19.41
CA GLU A 50 -2.60 -37.76 -20.57
C GLU A 50 -1.46 -36.88 -20.06
N SER A 51 -0.25 -37.21 -20.52
CA SER A 51 0.94 -36.40 -20.31
C SER A 51 1.44 -35.93 -21.68
N PHE A 52 1.57 -34.62 -21.85
CA PHE A 52 2.22 -34.07 -23.04
C PHE A 52 3.62 -33.56 -22.69
N ASP A 53 4.50 -33.71 -23.65
CA ASP A 53 5.90 -33.33 -23.55
C ASP A 53 6.25 -32.63 -24.88
N ILE A 54 6.43 -31.30 -24.86
CA ILE A 54 6.85 -30.53 -26.05
C ILE A 54 8.34 -30.20 -25.91
N TRP A 55 9.18 -30.77 -26.76
CA TRP A 55 10.65 -30.65 -26.64
C TRP A 55 11.26 -29.96 -27.88
N PRO A 56 11.64 -28.67 -27.82
CA PRO A 56 12.59 -28.11 -28.76
C PRO A 56 14.01 -28.25 -28.18
N ARG A 57 14.72 -29.33 -28.53
CA ARG A 57 16.13 -29.47 -28.14
C ARG A 57 17.03 -28.80 -29.18
N LEU A 58 17.46 -27.57 -28.91
CA LEU A 58 18.57 -26.96 -29.66
C LEU A 58 19.89 -27.52 -29.15
N THR A 59 20.64 -28.19 -30.03
CA THR A 59 21.95 -28.77 -29.70
C THR A 59 23.00 -28.37 -30.72
N PHE A 60 24.16 -27.94 -30.23
CA PHE A 60 25.37 -27.75 -31.04
C PHE A 60 26.22 -29.01 -30.90
N SER A 61 26.47 -29.71 -32.00
CA SER A 61 27.32 -30.90 -32.01
C SER A 61 28.59 -30.64 -32.78
N VAL A 62 29.74 -30.73 -32.10
CA VAL A 62 31.07 -30.68 -32.73
C VAL A 62 31.87 -31.86 -32.18
N PHE A 63 32.33 -32.77 -33.05
CA PHE A 63 33.12 -33.97 -32.70
C PHE A 63 32.56 -34.81 -31.53
N GLY A 64 31.25 -35.08 -31.52
CA GLY A 64 30.62 -35.95 -30.51
C GLY A 64 30.41 -35.32 -29.13
N VAL A 65 30.75 -34.05 -28.93
CA VAL A 65 30.35 -33.27 -27.76
C VAL A 65 29.07 -32.51 -28.09
N VAL A 66 28.03 -32.70 -27.27
CA VAL A 66 26.73 -32.02 -27.39
C VAL A 66 26.72 -30.85 -26.40
N GLY A 67 26.96 -29.64 -26.90
CA GLY A 67 26.99 -28.36 -26.15
C GLY A 67 25.61 -27.73 -25.91
N PRO A 68 25.54 -26.62 -25.14
CA PRO A 68 24.46 -26.31 -24.20
C PRO A 68 23.08 -26.44 -24.84
N TYR A 69 22.23 -27.22 -24.19
CA TYR A 69 20.85 -27.39 -24.61
C TYR A 69 19.92 -26.70 -23.62
N VAL A 70 18.89 -26.09 -24.19
CA VAL A 70 17.73 -25.60 -23.45
C VAL A 70 16.65 -26.66 -23.62
N ASP A 71 16.17 -27.19 -22.51
CA ASP A 71 15.04 -28.12 -22.47
C ASP A 71 13.88 -27.41 -21.77
N LEU A 72 12.87 -27.05 -22.56
CA LEU A 72 11.63 -26.46 -22.08
C LEU A 72 10.60 -27.56 -22.09
N ARG A 73 10.15 -28.00 -20.91
CA ARG A 73 9.06 -28.95 -20.79
C ARG A 73 7.83 -28.24 -20.29
N LEU A 74 6.76 -28.39 -21.06
CA LEU A 74 5.42 -28.12 -20.60
C LEU A 74 4.88 -29.46 -20.14
N ASP A 75 4.65 -29.59 -18.84
CA ASP A 75 4.08 -30.79 -18.26
C ASP A 75 2.59 -30.51 -18.05
N GLN A 76 1.73 -31.27 -18.74
CA GLN A 76 0.32 -31.33 -18.36
C GLN A 76 0.02 -32.74 -17.95
N ASP A 77 -0.39 -32.90 -16.71
CA ASP A 77 -0.94 -34.16 -16.22
C ASP A 77 -2.44 -33.98 -16.04
N LEU A 78 -3.19 -34.62 -16.94
CA LEU A 78 -4.64 -34.73 -16.85
C LEU A 78 -4.99 -36.11 -16.32
N ASN A 79 -5.45 -36.17 -15.07
CA ASN A 79 -5.95 -37.41 -14.47
C ASN A 79 -7.48 -37.38 -14.46
N ILE A 80 -8.07 -38.26 -15.27
CA ILE A 80 -9.52 -38.48 -15.34
C ILE A 80 -9.81 -39.88 -14.82
N CYS A 81 -10.63 -39.96 -13.77
CA CYS A 81 -11.22 -41.22 -13.33
C CYS A 81 -12.59 -41.38 -14.00
N TYR A 82 -12.79 -42.46 -14.76
CA TYR A 82 -14.05 -42.73 -15.47
C TYR A 82 -14.61 -44.11 -15.15
N HIS A 83 -15.76 -44.15 -14.51
CA HIS A 83 -16.59 -45.36 -14.41
C HIS A 83 -18.08 -44.94 -14.43
N ASN A 84 -18.86 -45.50 -15.38
CA ASN A 84 -20.32 -45.29 -15.48
C ASN A 84 -20.78 -43.81 -15.37
N ALA A 85 -20.09 -42.91 -16.09
CA ALA A 85 -20.47 -41.51 -16.31
C ALA A 85 -20.48 -40.55 -15.08
N ASN A 86 -19.61 -40.76 -14.08
CA ASN A 86 -19.30 -39.75 -13.05
C ASN A 86 -17.79 -39.40 -13.08
N TYR A 87 -17.43 -38.11 -13.13
CA TYR A 87 -16.06 -37.64 -13.37
C TYR A 87 -15.46 -36.89 -12.17
N GLN A 88 -14.24 -37.26 -11.78
CA GLN A 88 -13.31 -36.38 -11.03
C GLN A 88 -12.12 -36.10 -11.94
N ALA A 89 -11.81 -34.81 -12.16
CA ALA A 89 -10.74 -34.38 -13.03
C ALA A 89 -9.79 -33.44 -12.28
N THR A 90 -8.50 -33.77 -12.31
CA THR A 90 -7.44 -32.86 -11.86
C THR A 90 -6.51 -32.61 -13.03
N MET A 91 -6.30 -31.33 -13.37
CA MET A 91 -5.37 -30.92 -14.41
C MET A 91 -4.28 -30.07 -13.78
N ASN A 92 -3.06 -30.58 -13.81
CA ASN A 92 -1.87 -29.87 -13.37
C ASN A 92 -1.14 -29.37 -14.61
N ILE A 93 -0.93 -28.05 -14.70
CA ILE A 93 -0.11 -27.46 -15.74
C ILE A 93 1.13 -26.90 -15.06
N GLY A 94 2.28 -27.49 -15.38
CA GLY A 94 3.59 -27.08 -14.92
C GLY A 94 4.49 -26.75 -16.10
N GLY A 95 5.56 -26.03 -15.81
CA GLY A 95 6.65 -25.85 -16.75
C GLY A 95 7.97 -26.16 -16.05
N SER A 96 8.84 -26.92 -16.71
CA SER A 96 10.23 -27.08 -16.27
C SER A 96 11.21 -26.57 -17.32
N LEU A 97 12.13 -25.71 -16.89
CA LEU A 97 13.24 -25.24 -17.67
C LEU A 97 14.48 -25.97 -17.19
N THR A 98 15.12 -26.75 -18.05
CA THR A 98 16.43 -27.33 -17.77
C THR A 98 17.48 -26.72 -18.68
N LEU A 99 18.51 -26.13 -18.07
CA LEU A 99 19.70 -25.66 -18.77
C LEU A 99 20.85 -26.59 -18.43
N GLY A 100 21.52 -27.16 -19.42
CA GLY A 100 22.65 -28.02 -19.14
C GLY A 100 23.54 -28.39 -20.33
N ALA A 101 24.63 -29.09 -20.01
CA ALA A 101 25.57 -29.66 -20.96
C ALA A 101 25.83 -31.13 -20.61
N VAL A 102 25.66 -32.03 -21.59
CA VAL A 102 25.94 -33.47 -21.43
C VAL A 102 26.90 -33.92 -22.52
N ALA A 103 28.06 -34.44 -22.13
CA ALA A 103 28.97 -35.10 -23.05
C ALA A 103 28.79 -36.62 -22.99
N LYS A 104 28.65 -37.27 -24.15
CA LYS A 104 28.63 -38.74 -24.27
C LYS A 104 29.64 -39.18 -25.32
N MET A 105 30.41 -40.22 -25.03
CA MET A 105 31.34 -40.81 -25.99
C MET A 105 31.11 -42.31 -26.02
N ILE A 106 30.83 -42.85 -27.22
CA ILE A 106 30.60 -44.29 -27.45
C ILE A 106 29.52 -44.87 -26.50
N GLY A 107 28.41 -44.13 -26.32
CA GLY A 107 27.28 -44.54 -25.49
C GLY A 107 27.44 -44.30 -23.98
N TRP A 108 28.64 -43.96 -23.49
CA TRP A 108 28.90 -43.68 -22.07
C TRP A 108 28.81 -42.18 -21.76
N LYS A 109 28.15 -41.83 -20.64
CA LYS A 109 27.97 -40.44 -20.17
C LYS A 109 29.25 -39.98 -19.46
N ILE A 110 29.91 -38.95 -19.99
CA ILE A 110 31.19 -38.43 -19.47
C ILE A 110 30.93 -37.40 -18.37
N PHE A 111 30.01 -36.45 -18.61
CA PHE A 111 29.51 -35.54 -17.58
C PHE A 111 28.09 -35.08 -17.93
N ASP A 112 27.36 -34.66 -16.90
CA ASP A 112 26.06 -34.03 -17.01
C ASP A 112 26.01 -32.89 -16.00
N ILE A 113 26.02 -31.66 -16.50
CA ILE A 113 25.88 -30.46 -15.69
C ILE A 113 24.60 -29.80 -16.16
N SER A 114 23.49 -30.20 -15.55
CA SER A 114 22.16 -29.66 -15.83
C SER A 114 21.54 -29.12 -14.55
N LYS A 115 20.79 -28.04 -14.70
CA LYS A 115 19.97 -27.46 -13.64
C LYS A 115 18.56 -27.26 -14.15
N THR A 116 17.62 -27.86 -13.43
CA THR A 116 16.19 -27.80 -13.73
C THR A 116 15.50 -26.89 -12.74
N TRP A 117 14.67 -26.01 -13.26
CA TRP A 117 13.73 -25.20 -12.49
C TRP A 117 12.33 -25.58 -12.94
N SER A 118 11.54 -26.14 -12.02
CA SER A 118 10.14 -26.46 -12.26
C SER A 118 9.26 -25.47 -11.53
N LYS A 119 8.19 -25.04 -12.17
CA LYS A 119 7.16 -24.20 -11.57
C LYS A 119 5.79 -24.77 -11.91
N ASP A 120 4.99 -25.02 -10.89
CA ASP A 120 3.56 -25.28 -11.06
C ASP A 120 2.92 -23.97 -11.49
N LEU A 121 2.32 -23.97 -12.68
CA LEU A 121 1.70 -22.78 -13.25
C LEU A 121 0.22 -22.73 -12.87
N PHE A 122 -0.48 -23.86 -12.97
CA PHE A 122 -1.90 -23.94 -12.68
C PHE A 122 -2.32 -25.30 -12.10
N HIS A 123 -3.22 -25.26 -11.13
CA HIS A 123 -3.87 -26.44 -10.55
C HIS A 123 -5.39 -26.33 -10.70
N TYR A 124 -5.97 -27.19 -11.53
CA TYR A 124 -7.42 -27.24 -11.75
C TYR A 124 -8.01 -28.44 -11.01
N GLN A 125 -8.96 -28.17 -10.12
CA GLN A 125 -9.76 -29.18 -9.42
C GLN A 125 -11.22 -29.08 -9.84
N TYR A 126 -11.84 -30.24 -10.06
CA TYR A 126 -13.24 -30.35 -10.40
C TYR A 126 -13.93 -31.54 -9.71
N PRO A 127 -15.17 -31.35 -9.18
CA PRO A 127 -15.91 -30.09 -9.01
C PRO A 127 -15.36 -29.22 -7.85
N TYR A 128 -15.40 -27.88 -7.99
CA TYR A 128 -14.90 -26.93 -6.98
C TYR A 128 -16.00 -26.26 -6.15
N ASN A 129 -17.01 -25.68 -6.81
CA ASN A 129 -18.18 -25.09 -6.14
C ASN A 129 -19.48 -25.26 -6.95
N ILE A 130 -20.62 -24.98 -6.31
CA ILE A 130 -21.94 -24.96 -6.93
C ILE A 130 -22.44 -23.52 -6.91
N GLU A 131 -22.83 -23.01 -8.08
CA GLU A 131 -23.49 -21.72 -8.24
C GLU A 131 -24.99 -21.94 -8.48
N ILE A 132 -25.81 -21.09 -7.86
CA ILE A 132 -27.26 -21.19 -7.95
C ILE A 132 -27.74 -20.24 -9.04
N ILE A 133 -28.44 -20.77 -10.03
CA ILE A 133 -28.82 -20.05 -11.25
C ILE A 133 -30.28 -19.61 -11.20
N SER A 134 -31.15 -20.48 -10.71
CA SER A 134 -32.56 -20.18 -10.46
C SER A 134 -33.10 -21.10 -9.37
N GLY A 135 -34.27 -20.80 -8.84
CA GLY A 135 -34.89 -21.64 -7.80
C GLY A 135 -34.90 -20.98 -6.43
N ASN A 136 -33.79 -20.38 -6.00
CA ASN A 136 -33.63 -19.89 -4.62
C ASN A 136 -34.52 -18.67 -4.30
N ASN A 137 -34.84 -18.48 -3.02
CA ASN A 137 -35.60 -17.33 -2.50
C ASN A 137 -36.99 -17.15 -3.14
N GLN A 138 -37.58 -18.23 -3.66
CA GLN A 138 -38.91 -18.17 -4.23
C GLN A 138 -39.98 -18.32 -3.16
N MET A 139 -41.11 -17.67 -3.43
CA MET A 139 -42.36 -17.94 -2.74
C MET A 139 -43.00 -19.20 -3.30
N PHE A 140 -43.64 -20.02 -2.46
CA PHE A 140 -44.32 -21.23 -2.93
C PHE A 140 -45.70 -21.42 -2.28
N GLU A 141 -46.59 -22.10 -3.00
CA GLU A 141 -47.82 -22.66 -2.45
C GLU A 141 -47.59 -24.13 -2.07
N PRO A 142 -47.92 -24.57 -0.84
CA PRO A 142 -47.63 -25.94 -0.39
C PRO A 142 -48.25 -27.00 -1.31
N GLY A 143 -47.42 -27.93 -1.80
CA GLY A 143 -47.83 -29.01 -2.68
C GLY A 143 -47.89 -28.67 -4.18
N ASN A 144 -47.64 -27.41 -4.57
CA ASN A 144 -47.46 -27.01 -5.96
C ASN A 144 -45.96 -26.95 -6.31
N ALA A 145 -45.63 -27.18 -7.58
CA ALA A 145 -44.27 -26.99 -8.09
C ALA A 145 -43.89 -25.50 -8.07
N LEU A 146 -42.61 -25.21 -7.86
CA LEU A 146 -42.08 -23.85 -7.95
C LEU A 146 -42.28 -23.26 -9.35
N ASP A 147 -42.57 -21.96 -9.42
CA ASP A 147 -42.71 -21.23 -10.68
C ASP A 147 -41.42 -21.25 -11.52
N ASN A 148 -40.26 -21.17 -10.86
CA ASN A 148 -38.97 -21.45 -11.49
C ASN A 148 -38.36 -22.71 -10.88
N ASN A 149 -37.94 -23.62 -11.74
CA ASN A 149 -37.19 -24.80 -11.34
C ASN A 149 -35.87 -24.42 -10.65
N VAL A 150 -35.40 -25.34 -9.81
CA VAL A 150 -34.10 -25.18 -9.16
C VAL A 150 -33.02 -25.58 -10.14
N ARG A 151 -32.29 -24.58 -10.62
CA ARG A 151 -31.20 -24.73 -11.56
C ARG A 151 -29.90 -24.29 -10.92
N ILE A 152 -28.88 -25.11 -11.06
CA ILE A 152 -27.53 -24.86 -10.53
C ILE A 152 -26.50 -25.05 -11.64
N LYS A 153 -25.32 -24.47 -11.45
CA LYS A 153 -24.15 -24.66 -12.29
C LYS A 153 -23.01 -25.21 -11.44
N VAL A 154 -22.35 -26.26 -11.91
CA VAL A 154 -21.18 -26.82 -11.23
C VAL A 154 -19.92 -26.19 -11.82
N ASN A 155 -19.18 -25.44 -11.02
CA ASN A 155 -18.02 -24.67 -11.47
C ASN A 155 -16.68 -25.32 -11.09
N SER A 156 -15.65 -24.95 -11.84
CA SER A 156 -14.23 -25.22 -11.56
C SER A 156 -13.53 -23.97 -10.99
N THR A 157 -12.29 -24.12 -10.50
CA THR A 157 -11.48 -23.01 -9.96
C THR A 157 -11.23 -21.86 -10.95
N HIS A 158 -11.49 -22.05 -12.25
CA HIS A 158 -11.16 -21.10 -13.32
C HIS A 158 -12.18 -21.11 -14.49
N THR A 159 -13.48 -21.24 -14.19
CA THR A 159 -14.61 -20.99 -15.13
C THR A 159 -14.80 -21.94 -16.34
N LEU A 160 -14.05 -23.04 -16.43
CA LEU A 160 -14.29 -24.08 -17.44
C LEU A 160 -15.60 -24.84 -17.14
N THR A 161 -16.39 -25.12 -18.17
CA THR A 161 -17.68 -25.84 -18.10
C THR A 161 -17.49 -27.34 -18.27
N PHE A 162 -18.09 -28.14 -17.38
CA PHE A 162 -17.98 -29.60 -17.40
C PHE A 162 -19.36 -30.27 -17.46
N PRO A 163 -19.65 -31.00 -18.56
CA PRO A 163 -20.93 -31.65 -18.74
C PRO A 163 -20.99 -33.05 -18.14
N TYR A 164 -22.19 -33.56 -17.92
CA TYR A 164 -22.50 -34.92 -17.48
C TYR A 164 -22.03 -35.28 -16.07
N VAL A 165 -22.12 -34.33 -15.15
CA VAL A 165 -21.72 -34.52 -13.75
C VAL A 165 -22.95 -34.73 -12.90
N LYS A 166 -22.93 -35.76 -12.04
CA LYS A 166 -24.11 -36.18 -11.28
C LYS A 166 -24.34 -35.29 -10.06
N VAL A 167 -25.51 -34.66 -10.04
CA VAL A 167 -25.96 -33.75 -8.99
C VAL A 167 -27.17 -34.35 -8.29
N ARG A 168 -27.17 -34.36 -6.96
CA ARG A 168 -28.29 -34.83 -6.14
C ARG A 168 -29.00 -33.65 -5.48
N PHE A 169 -30.33 -33.64 -5.59
CA PHE A 169 -31.22 -32.66 -4.96
C PHE A 169 -31.94 -33.31 -3.77
N GLU A 170 -31.70 -32.78 -2.57
CA GLU A 170 -32.19 -33.35 -1.31
C GLU A 170 -33.07 -32.34 -0.56
N PRO A 171 -34.41 -32.49 -0.57
CA PRO A 171 -35.31 -31.70 0.27
C PRO A 171 -35.03 -31.96 1.75
N MET A 172 -34.81 -30.91 2.53
CA MET A 172 -34.48 -31.04 3.96
C MET A 172 -35.71 -31.03 4.88
N ASN A 173 -36.78 -30.31 4.51
CA ASN A 173 -38.01 -30.15 5.30
C ASN A 173 -39.27 -30.63 4.55
N GLY A 174 -39.20 -31.77 3.86
CA GLY A 174 -40.34 -32.36 3.12
C GLY A 174 -40.62 -31.73 1.75
N GLY A 175 -41.56 -32.32 1.01
CA GLY A 175 -41.86 -32.01 -0.40
C GLY A 175 -41.41 -33.11 -1.37
N SER A 176 -41.81 -33.03 -2.64
CA SER A 176 -41.42 -33.97 -3.69
C SER A 176 -40.60 -33.29 -4.77
N VAL A 177 -39.47 -33.90 -5.15
CA VAL A 177 -38.65 -33.49 -6.29
C VAL A 177 -38.96 -34.45 -7.43
N GLU A 178 -39.08 -33.93 -8.64
CA GLU A 178 -39.36 -34.74 -9.84
C GLU A 178 -38.20 -35.71 -10.14
N ASP A 179 -36.97 -35.18 -10.20
CA ASP A 179 -35.73 -35.96 -10.33
C ASP A 179 -34.76 -35.63 -9.20
N SER A 180 -34.53 -36.59 -8.29
CA SER A 180 -33.61 -36.41 -7.16
C SER A 180 -32.13 -36.48 -7.56
N GLU A 181 -31.82 -37.03 -8.74
CA GLU A 181 -30.46 -37.13 -9.27
C GLU A 181 -30.46 -36.77 -10.76
N VAL A 182 -29.73 -35.70 -11.12
CA VAL A 182 -29.70 -35.15 -12.47
C VAL A 182 -28.25 -34.97 -12.92
N TYR A 183 -27.97 -35.23 -14.19
CA TYR A 183 -26.66 -34.98 -14.80
C TYR A 183 -26.59 -33.57 -15.36
N THR A 184 -25.44 -32.89 -15.21
CA THR A 184 -25.25 -31.58 -15.84
C THR A 184 -25.31 -31.66 -17.38
N ASP A 185 -25.85 -30.62 -18.01
CA ASP A 185 -25.87 -30.47 -19.47
C ASP A 185 -24.48 -30.11 -20.04
N HIS A 186 -24.40 -29.93 -21.37
CA HIS A 186 -23.17 -29.55 -22.09
C HIS A 186 -22.47 -28.29 -21.55
N ASN A 187 -23.18 -27.43 -20.82
CA ASN A 187 -22.68 -26.17 -20.28
C ASN A 187 -22.48 -26.22 -18.75
N GLY A 188 -22.65 -27.38 -18.12
CA GLY A 188 -22.44 -27.59 -16.69
C GLY A 188 -23.64 -27.30 -15.79
N TYR A 189 -24.86 -27.21 -16.35
CA TYR A 189 -26.08 -26.93 -15.57
C TYR A 189 -26.84 -28.21 -15.22
N ALA A 190 -27.32 -28.31 -13.99
CA ALA A 190 -28.31 -29.31 -13.58
C ALA A 190 -29.59 -28.60 -13.10
N GLU A 191 -30.75 -29.20 -13.36
CA GLU A 191 -32.06 -28.61 -13.08
C GLU A 191 -33.04 -29.67 -12.58
N THR A 192 -33.89 -29.33 -11.61
CA THR A 192 -35.00 -30.19 -11.19
C THR A 192 -36.22 -29.35 -10.78
N SER A 193 -37.41 -29.91 -10.95
CA SER A 193 -38.66 -29.35 -10.42
C SER A 193 -38.87 -29.81 -8.99
N TRP A 194 -39.21 -28.88 -8.11
CA TRP A 194 -39.44 -29.18 -6.69
C TRP A 194 -40.79 -28.61 -6.24
N SER A 195 -41.55 -29.43 -5.51
CA SER A 195 -42.81 -29.06 -4.86
C SER A 195 -42.61 -29.10 -3.35
N PRO A 196 -42.36 -27.96 -2.68
CA PRO A 196 -42.02 -27.95 -1.26
C PRO A 196 -43.22 -28.33 -0.38
N GLY A 197 -42.94 -29.03 0.73
CA GLY A 197 -43.94 -29.42 1.74
C GLY A 197 -43.81 -28.57 3.01
N GLY A 198 -44.94 -28.17 3.62
CA GLY A 198 -44.98 -27.43 4.89
C GLY A 198 -45.68 -26.08 4.82
N SER A 199 -45.92 -25.44 5.97
CA SER A 199 -46.69 -24.18 6.10
C SER A 199 -45.86 -22.92 6.38
N GLU A 200 -44.51 -23.01 6.44
CA GLU A 200 -43.66 -21.90 6.90
C GLU A 200 -42.42 -21.66 6.00
N ILE A 201 -41.38 -22.50 6.09
CA ILE A 201 -40.14 -22.39 5.30
C ILE A 201 -39.69 -23.80 4.88
N SER A 202 -39.37 -23.97 3.60
CA SER A 202 -38.80 -25.22 3.08
C SER A 202 -37.37 -24.99 2.60
N GLN A 203 -36.53 -26.00 2.75
CA GLN A 203 -35.11 -25.94 2.38
C GLN A 203 -34.73 -27.12 1.49
N MET A 204 -33.80 -26.87 0.57
CA MET A 204 -33.21 -27.90 -0.27
C MET A 204 -31.69 -27.82 -0.27
N LYS A 205 -31.03 -28.97 -0.16
CA LYS A 205 -29.59 -29.09 -0.29
C LYS A 205 -29.23 -29.71 -1.63
N VAL A 206 -28.21 -29.17 -2.29
CA VAL A 206 -27.70 -29.68 -3.56
C VAL A 206 -26.29 -30.19 -3.35
N ARG A 207 -25.99 -31.40 -3.84
CA ARG A 207 -24.68 -32.05 -3.70
C ARG A 207 -24.17 -32.56 -5.03
N VAL A 208 -22.86 -32.53 -5.22
CA VAL A 208 -22.19 -33.25 -6.30
C VAL A 208 -21.59 -34.53 -5.73
N LEU A 209 -21.82 -35.65 -6.39
CA LEU A 209 -21.42 -36.98 -5.90
C LEU A 209 -20.26 -37.55 -6.71
N ASP A 210 -19.40 -38.34 -6.04
CA ASP A 210 -18.33 -39.13 -6.68
C ASP A 210 -18.80 -40.51 -7.17
N CYS A 211 -17.84 -41.34 -7.61
CA CYS A 211 -18.05 -42.68 -8.14
C CYS A 211 -18.50 -43.72 -7.10
N GLU A 212 -18.35 -43.45 -5.80
CA GLU A 212 -18.81 -44.31 -4.71
C GLU A 212 -20.14 -43.82 -4.09
N GLY A 213 -20.68 -42.70 -4.61
CA GLY A 213 -21.86 -42.04 -4.08
C GLY A 213 -21.57 -41.15 -2.87
N THR A 214 -20.30 -40.80 -2.66
CA THR A 214 -19.82 -39.92 -1.59
C THR A 214 -19.88 -38.47 -2.05
N ASP A 215 -20.15 -37.57 -1.12
CA ASP A 215 -20.24 -36.13 -1.40
C ASP A 215 -18.88 -35.53 -1.73
N ILE A 216 -18.77 -34.86 -2.89
CA ILE A 216 -17.57 -34.10 -3.27
C ILE A 216 -17.69 -32.65 -2.77
N THR A 217 -18.82 -31.98 -3.06
CA THR A 217 -19.12 -30.61 -2.63
C THR A 217 -20.62 -30.44 -2.38
N SER A 218 -21.00 -29.46 -1.56
CA SER A 218 -22.41 -29.17 -1.28
C SER A 218 -22.72 -27.68 -1.23
N SER A 219 -23.89 -27.27 -1.70
CA SER A 219 -24.39 -25.91 -1.55
C SER A 219 -24.72 -25.59 -0.08
N PRO A 220 -24.70 -24.32 0.34
CA PRO A 220 -25.53 -23.90 1.48
C PRO A 220 -27.01 -24.25 1.20
N ALA A 221 -27.80 -24.45 2.26
CA ALA A 221 -29.21 -24.79 2.11
C ALA A 221 -29.93 -23.66 1.35
N LEU A 222 -30.55 -24.01 0.23
CA LEU A 222 -31.44 -23.13 -0.51
C LEU A 222 -32.69 -22.88 0.34
N VAL A 223 -33.15 -21.64 0.44
CA VAL A 223 -34.24 -21.24 1.34
C VAL A 223 -35.42 -20.69 0.52
N PHE A 224 -36.61 -21.17 0.83
CA PHE A 224 -37.83 -20.88 0.11
C PHE A 224 -38.94 -20.57 1.11
N ALA A 225 -39.70 -19.50 0.88
CA ALA A 225 -40.60 -18.92 1.87
C ALA A 225 -42.08 -19.08 1.47
N TYR A 226 -42.94 -19.27 2.46
CA TYR A 226 -44.39 -19.38 2.25
C TYR A 226 -45.04 -18.03 1.93
N SER A 227 -45.79 -17.90 0.82
CA SER A 227 -46.54 -16.67 0.52
C SER A 227 -47.95 -16.73 1.08
N ALA A 228 -48.21 -15.93 2.11
CA ALA A 228 -49.57 -15.69 2.59
C ALA A 228 -50.34 -14.61 1.78
N ALA A 229 -49.81 -14.06 0.68
CA ALA A 229 -50.49 -12.99 -0.05
C ALA A 229 -50.17 -12.96 -1.55
N SER A 230 -51.22 -12.88 -2.36
CA SER A 230 -51.23 -12.70 -3.81
C SER A 230 -50.65 -11.33 -4.23
N GLY A 231 -49.70 -11.31 -5.19
CA GLY A 231 -49.49 -10.14 -6.07
C GLY A 231 -48.11 -9.46 -6.11
N ILE A 232 -47.07 -9.98 -5.44
CA ILE A 232 -45.70 -9.40 -5.53
C ILE A 232 -44.93 -10.10 -6.67
N ASN A 233 -44.53 -9.36 -7.71
CA ASN A 233 -43.74 -9.88 -8.84
C ASN A 233 -42.29 -9.35 -8.78
N CYS A 234 -41.35 -10.18 -8.32
CA CYS A 234 -39.92 -9.85 -8.21
C CYS A 234 -39.04 -10.40 -9.34
N THR A 235 -39.64 -10.94 -10.41
CA THR A 235 -38.92 -11.60 -11.52
C THR A 235 -38.03 -10.66 -12.36
N GLN A 236 -38.08 -9.34 -12.13
CA GLN A 236 -37.27 -8.33 -12.82
C GLN A 236 -36.48 -7.40 -11.88
N SER A 237 -36.39 -7.69 -10.58
CA SER A 237 -35.67 -6.81 -9.66
C SER A 237 -34.16 -6.93 -9.86
N SER A 238 -33.48 -5.80 -10.02
CA SER A 238 -32.01 -5.69 -10.05
C SER A 238 -31.40 -5.46 -8.66
N LEU A 239 -32.21 -5.60 -7.59
CA LEU A 239 -31.74 -5.41 -6.21
C LEU A 239 -30.61 -6.39 -5.86
N VAL A 240 -29.48 -5.85 -5.43
CA VAL A 240 -28.34 -6.58 -4.89
C VAL A 240 -28.17 -6.21 -3.42
N ALA A 241 -27.85 -7.20 -2.60
CA ALA A 241 -27.43 -6.99 -1.22
C ALA A 241 -25.92 -7.19 -1.12
N ASN A 242 -25.22 -6.23 -0.52
CA ASN A 242 -23.81 -6.31 -0.20
C ASN A 242 -23.58 -6.06 1.29
N THR A 243 -22.41 -6.45 1.80
CA THR A 243 -21.95 -6.01 3.13
C THR A 243 -20.93 -4.90 2.98
N ILE A 244 -21.09 -3.85 3.78
CA ILE A 244 -20.13 -2.75 3.87
C ILE A 244 -19.55 -2.65 5.28
N PRO A 245 -18.25 -2.34 5.40
CA PRO A 245 -17.61 -2.15 6.70
C PRO A 245 -18.00 -0.78 7.30
N VAL A 246 -18.13 -0.75 8.62
CA VAL A 246 -18.30 0.46 9.44
C VAL A 246 -17.44 0.30 10.68
N GLY A 247 -16.19 0.79 10.63
CA GLY A 247 -15.21 0.55 11.70
C GLY A 247 -14.87 -0.94 11.84
N ASP A 248 -15.10 -1.50 13.02
CA ASP A 248 -14.96 -2.93 13.35
C ASP A 248 -16.21 -3.77 13.02
N LYS A 249 -17.30 -3.12 12.58
CA LYS A 249 -18.59 -3.75 12.27
C LYS A 249 -18.80 -3.92 10.77
N ILE A 250 -19.76 -4.78 10.44
CA ILE A 250 -20.34 -4.88 9.10
C ILE A 250 -21.81 -4.50 9.15
N LYS A 251 -22.33 -3.93 8.05
CA LYS A 251 -23.76 -3.74 7.86
C LYS A 251 -24.18 -4.09 6.43
N PRO A 252 -25.43 -4.49 6.20
CA PRO A 252 -25.94 -4.69 4.85
C PRO A 252 -26.21 -3.37 4.13
N GLN A 253 -26.05 -3.38 2.80
CA GLN A 253 -26.40 -2.30 1.90
C GLN A 253 -27.17 -2.84 0.69
N GLY A 254 -28.23 -2.14 0.30
CA GLY A 254 -28.95 -2.38 -0.94
C GLY A 254 -28.37 -1.58 -2.11
N GLU A 255 -28.25 -2.22 -3.25
CA GLU A 255 -27.81 -1.63 -4.52
C GLU A 255 -28.77 -1.99 -5.64
N MET A 256 -28.86 -1.15 -6.68
CA MET A 256 -29.55 -1.41 -7.94
C MET A 256 -31.06 -1.78 -7.84
N GLY A 257 -31.71 -1.62 -6.68
CA GLY A 257 -33.17 -1.75 -6.50
C GLY A 257 -33.90 -0.41 -6.38
N VAL A 258 -35.17 -0.42 -5.95
CA VAL A 258 -35.97 0.81 -5.76
C VAL A 258 -35.90 1.28 -4.29
N PRO A 259 -35.23 2.40 -3.96
CA PRO A 259 -35.19 2.93 -2.60
C PRO A 259 -36.55 3.49 -2.15
N PRO A 260 -36.81 3.62 -0.83
CA PRO A 260 -35.90 3.33 0.29
C PRO A 260 -35.75 1.84 0.57
N TYR A 261 -34.57 1.44 1.05
CA TYR A 261 -34.29 0.08 1.46
C TYR A 261 -34.61 -0.14 2.94
N THR A 262 -35.07 -1.34 3.26
CA THR A 262 -35.21 -1.83 4.64
C THR A 262 -34.40 -3.10 4.83
N TYR A 263 -33.99 -3.38 6.05
CA TYR A 263 -32.96 -4.38 6.37
C TYR A 263 -33.44 -5.34 7.44
N SER A 264 -33.01 -6.59 7.38
CA SER A 264 -33.37 -7.64 8.35
C SER A 264 -32.21 -8.62 8.56
N THR A 265 -32.12 -9.22 9.75
CA THR A 265 -31.21 -10.33 10.06
C THR A 265 -31.90 -11.70 10.09
N ASP A 266 -33.24 -11.72 10.13
CA ASP A 266 -34.05 -12.94 10.20
C ASP A 266 -34.90 -13.17 8.95
N GLY A 267 -34.89 -12.22 8.00
CA GLY A 267 -35.67 -12.25 6.77
C GLY A 267 -37.16 -11.97 6.97
N ILE A 268 -37.58 -11.65 8.20
CA ILE A 268 -38.98 -11.49 8.61
C ILE A 268 -39.24 -10.05 9.09
N ASN A 269 -38.40 -9.56 10.00
CA ASN A 269 -38.54 -8.26 10.63
C ASN A 269 -37.63 -7.24 9.93
N PHE A 270 -38.22 -6.40 9.07
CA PHE A 270 -37.50 -5.37 8.30
C PHE A 270 -37.56 -4.00 8.98
N SER A 271 -36.41 -3.34 9.09
CA SER A 271 -36.23 -1.99 9.67
C SER A 271 -35.62 -1.02 8.66
N SER A 272 -35.92 0.27 8.76
CA SER A 272 -35.26 1.30 7.96
C SER A 272 -33.80 1.55 8.36
N GLN A 273 -33.40 1.10 9.55
CA GLN A 273 -32.02 1.19 10.02
C GLN A 273 -31.29 -0.14 9.74
N ALA A 274 -30.16 -0.06 9.04
CA ALA A 274 -29.34 -1.22 8.76
C ALA A 274 -28.70 -1.76 10.06
N PRO A 275 -28.81 -3.07 10.34
CA PRO A 275 -28.19 -3.68 11.52
C PRO A 275 -26.66 -3.67 11.35
N GLU A 276 -25.95 -3.16 12.35
CA GLU A 276 -24.49 -3.22 12.42
C GLU A 276 -24.08 -4.35 13.35
N VAL A 277 -23.16 -5.21 12.90
CA VAL A 277 -22.74 -6.39 13.65
C VAL A 277 -21.22 -6.45 13.72
N THR A 278 -20.68 -6.64 14.92
CA THR A 278 -19.25 -6.97 15.11
C THR A 278 -19.07 -8.46 14.77
N PRO A 279 -18.30 -8.82 13.73
CA PRO A 279 -18.25 -10.20 13.28
C PRO A 279 -17.44 -11.09 14.21
N GLN A 280 -18.02 -12.22 14.62
CA GLN A 280 -17.38 -13.24 15.44
C GLN A 280 -16.78 -14.35 14.58
N ALA A 281 -15.60 -14.80 15.00
CA ALA A 281 -14.88 -15.93 14.44
C ALA A 281 -15.78 -17.16 14.21
N GLY A 282 -15.75 -17.69 12.98
CA GLY A 282 -16.52 -18.87 12.57
C GLY A 282 -18.03 -18.66 12.46
N THR A 283 -18.54 -17.46 12.80
CA THR A 283 -19.97 -17.15 12.76
C THR A 283 -20.32 -16.55 11.40
N THR A 284 -21.32 -17.15 10.75
CA THR A 284 -21.87 -16.60 9.50
C THR A 284 -23.09 -15.75 9.81
N TYR A 285 -23.01 -14.48 9.44
CA TYR A 285 -24.08 -13.51 9.50
C TYR A 285 -24.80 -13.51 8.15
N LEU A 286 -26.12 -13.58 8.19
CA LEU A 286 -26.96 -13.47 7.02
C LEU A 286 -27.80 -12.21 7.14
N PHE A 287 -27.73 -11.36 6.13
CA PHE A 287 -28.51 -10.13 6.07
C PHE A 287 -29.45 -10.15 4.87
N PHE A 288 -30.59 -9.50 5.04
CA PHE A 288 -31.60 -9.33 4.02
C PHE A 288 -31.84 -7.84 3.79
N VAL A 289 -31.96 -7.46 2.52
CA VAL A 289 -32.31 -6.11 2.09
C VAL A 289 -33.60 -6.20 1.29
N LYS A 290 -34.57 -5.36 1.62
CA LYS A 290 -35.86 -5.25 0.93
C LYS A 290 -36.02 -3.88 0.31
N ASP A 291 -36.33 -3.84 -0.98
CA ASP A 291 -36.65 -2.61 -1.70
C ASP A 291 -38.11 -2.15 -1.49
N ALA A 292 -38.44 -0.97 -2.00
CA ALA A 292 -39.77 -0.37 -1.88
C ALA A 292 -40.88 -1.18 -2.60
N ASN A 293 -40.52 -2.01 -3.58
CA ASN A 293 -41.45 -2.89 -4.30
C ASN A 293 -41.69 -4.21 -3.56
N GLY A 294 -40.96 -4.44 -2.48
CA GLY A 294 -41.10 -5.60 -1.62
C GLY A 294 -40.19 -6.78 -2.00
N CYS A 295 -39.26 -6.58 -2.94
CA CYS A 295 -38.29 -7.60 -3.34
C CYS A 295 -37.12 -7.67 -2.37
N ILE A 296 -36.68 -8.89 -2.05
CA ILE A 296 -35.70 -9.16 -0.99
C ILE A 296 -34.45 -9.79 -1.62
N ALA A 297 -33.28 -9.18 -1.37
CA ALA A 297 -31.96 -9.74 -1.67
C ALA A 297 -31.25 -10.10 -0.35
N ASN A 298 -30.28 -11.02 -0.39
CA ASN A 298 -29.52 -11.39 0.81
C ASN A 298 -28.01 -11.46 0.54
N VAL A 299 -27.23 -11.31 1.61
CA VAL A 299 -25.78 -11.40 1.61
C VAL A 299 -25.31 -12.10 2.88
N SER A 300 -24.31 -12.97 2.76
CA SER A 300 -23.68 -13.62 3.90
C SER A 300 -22.25 -13.11 4.13
N PHE A 301 -21.86 -13.06 5.39
CA PHE A 301 -20.50 -12.75 5.82
C PHE A 301 -20.09 -13.72 6.92
N THR A 302 -18.94 -14.40 6.77
CA THR A 302 -18.41 -15.29 7.80
C THR A 302 -17.21 -14.64 8.48
N GLY A 303 -17.30 -14.43 9.80
CA GLY A 303 -16.16 -13.92 10.58
C GLY A 303 -15.02 -14.94 10.64
N THR A 304 -13.78 -14.48 10.54
CA THR A 304 -12.57 -15.34 10.56
C THR A 304 -12.03 -15.50 11.99
N SER A 305 -11.20 -16.53 12.23
CA SER A 305 -10.80 -17.01 13.57
C SER A 305 -9.96 -16.06 14.44
N GLN A 306 -9.74 -14.82 14.03
CA GLN A 306 -9.01 -13.82 14.80
C GLN A 306 -9.76 -12.50 14.80
N ALA A 307 -10.15 -12.03 16.00
CA ALA A 307 -10.85 -10.75 16.15
C ALA A 307 -9.95 -9.59 15.71
N CYS A 308 -10.41 -8.79 14.75
CA CYS A 308 -9.71 -7.59 14.28
C CYS A 308 -9.67 -6.45 15.31
N GLU A 309 -10.36 -6.60 16.45
CA GLU A 309 -10.40 -5.65 17.58
C GLU A 309 -9.00 -5.28 18.10
N ASN A 310 -8.00 -6.15 17.95
CA ASN A 310 -6.61 -5.89 18.35
C ASN A 310 -5.61 -5.92 17.18
N SER A 311 -6.08 -5.80 15.93
CA SER A 311 -5.16 -5.79 14.78
C SER A 311 -4.26 -4.55 14.80
N THR A 312 -2.95 -4.78 14.75
CA THR A 312 -1.93 -3.72 14.63
C THR A 312 -1.79 -3.20 13.20
N LEU A 313 -2.64 -3.65 12.25
CA LEU A 313 -2.61 -3.22 10.87
C LEU A 313 -2.71 -1.69 10.77
N ARG A 314 -1.76 -1.11 10.06
CA ARG A 314 -1.57 0.31 9.78
C ARG A 314 -1.33 0.49 8.29
N ILE A 315 -1.65 1.68 7.80
CA ILE A 315 -1.41 2.09 6.43
C ILE A 315 -0.71 3.43 6.48
N ASP A 316 0.45 3.50 5.86
CA ASP A 316 1.12 4.75 5.53
C ASP A 316 0.96 4.99 4.02
N VAL A 317 0.75 6.25 3.62
CA VAL A 317 0.57 6.63 2.22
C VAL A 317 1.55 7.74 1.88
N GLU A 318 2.32 7.50 0.82
CA GLU A 318 3.21 8.48 0.23
C GLU A 318 2.69 8.86 -1.15
N THR A 319 2.76 10.16 -1.46
CA THR A 319 2.36 10.69 -2.76
C THR A 319 3.55 11.39 -3.42
N LEU A 320 3.89 10.97 -4.64
CA LEU A 320 4.86 11.64 -5.49
C LEU A 320 4.15 12.02 -6.79
N GLY A 321 3.75 13.29 -6.91
CA GLY A 321 2.90 13.76 -8.01
C GLY A 321 1.56 13.02 -8.03
N ASN A 322 1.26 12.34 -9.14
CA ASN A 322 0.06 11.50 -9.32
C ASN A 322 0.31 10.01 -9.06
N THR A 323 1.47 9.66 -8.49
CA THR A 323 1.79 8.29 -8.07
C THR A 323 1.60 8.17 -6.56
N VAL A 324 0.87 7.14 -6.15
CA VAL A 324 0.52 6.86 -4.76
C VAL A 324 1.14 5.53 -4.36
N MET A 325 1.94 5.52 -3.30
CA MET A 325 2.50 4.31 -2.70
C MET A 325 1.88 4.10 -1.33
N ALA A 326 1.39 2.89 -1.08
CA ALA A 326 0.80 2.48 0.18
C ALA A 326 1.68 1.44 0.87
N TYR A 327 1.92 1.62 2.16
CA TYR A 327 2.72 0.71 2.96
C TYR A 327 1.86 0.15 4.09
N ALA A 328 1.58 -1.15 4.02
CA ALA A 328 0.93 -1.87 5.10
C ALA A 328 1.95 -2.32 6.13
N SER A 329 1.71 -2.05 7.41
CA SER A 329 2.53 -2.53 8.51
C SER A 329 1.66 -3.06 9.66
N GLY A 330 2.16 -3.99 10.46
CA GLY A 330 1.34 -4.70 11.45
C GLY A 330 0.31 -5.65 10.82
N GLY A 331 -0.55 -6.29 11.63
CA GLY A 331 -1.43 -7.36 11.13
C GLY A 331 -0.66 -8.59 10.64
N ALA A 332 -1.29 -9.43 9.81
CA ALA A 332 -0.66 -10.65 9.28
C ALA A 332 -0.50 -10.66 7.75
N PRO A 333 0.73 -10.64 7.21
CA PRO A 333 0.94 -10.71 5.76
C PRO A 333 0.44 -12.05 5.16
N PRO A 334 0.22 -12.13 3.83
CA PRO A 334 0.34 -11.07 2.83
C PRO A 334 -0.75 -9.99 2.92
N TYR A 335 -0.44 -8.81 2.41
CA TYR A 335 -1.37 -7.67 2.33
C TYR A 335 -1.92 -7.51 0.92
N GLU A 336 -3.16 -7.05 0.81
CA GLU A 336 -3.76 -6.61 -0.45
C GLU A 336 -4.26 -5.16 -0.31
N TYR A 337 -4.15 -4.39 -1.39
CA TYR A 337 -4.42 -2.96 -1.47
C TYR A 337 -5.49 -2.68 -2.53
N ALA A 338 -6.37 -1.71 -2.27
CA ALA A 338 -7.36 -1.21 -3.22
C ALA A 338 -7.49 0.31 -3.13
N LEU A 339 -7.38 1.01 -4.26
CA LEU A 339 -7.65 2.45 -4.35
C LEU A 339 -9.13 2.69 -4.62
N ASN A 340 -9.80 3.55 -3.85
CA ASN A 340 -11.22 3.90 -3.99
C ASN A 340 -12.15 2.68 -4.07
N TRP A 341 -11.95 1.69 -3.20
CA TRP A 341 -12.86 0.56 -3.08
C TRP A 341 -14.28 1.05 -2.70
N PRO A 342 -15.37 0.48 -3.25
CA PRO A 342 -15.44 -0.70 -4.11
C PRO A 342 -15.25 -0.48 -5.61
N MET A 343 -14.89 0.72 -6.08
CA MET A 343 -14.72 0.96 -7.52
C MET A 343 -13.57 0.15 -8.11
N ASN A 344 -12.51 -0.10 -7.34
CA ASN A 344 -11.39 -0.96 -7.73
C ASN A 344 -11.22 -2.14 -6.76
N SER A 345 -10.86 -3.29 -7.31
CA SER A 345 -10.62 -4.53 -6.57
C SER A 345 -9.28 -4.52 -5.82
N PHE A 346 -9.18 -5.38 -4.80
CA PHE A 346 -7.94 -5.62 -4.07
C PHE A 346 -6.89 -6.31 -4.95
N THR A 347 -5.64 -5.87 -4.83
CA THR A 347 -4.48 -6.44 -5.53
C THR A 347 -3.28 -6.57 -4.58
N SER A 348 -2.30 -7.39 -4.91
CA SER A 348 -1.03 -7.46 -4.15
C SER A 348 -0.09 -6.28 -4.40
N GLY A 349 -0.37 -5.45 -5.42
CA GLY A 349 0.41 -4.27 -5.74
C GLY A 349 0.10 -3.11 -4.80
N ASN A 350 1.13 -2.43 -4.34
CA ASN A 350 1.03 -1.35 -3.36
C ASN A 350 1.29 0.04 -3.96
N THR A 351 1.51 0.13 -5.27
CA THR A 351 1.78 1.38 -6.00
C THR A 351 0.69 1.61 -7.05
N PHE A 352 0.14 2.83 -7.09
CA PHE A 352 -0.92 3.25 -7.99
C PHE A 352 -0.45 4.45 -8.80
N TYR A 353 -0.38 4.28 -10.12
CA TYR A 353 0.07 5.32 -11.05
C TYR A 353 -1.10 6.10 -11.62
N ASN A 354 -0.86 7.35 -12.02
CA ASN A 354 -1.83 8.21 -12.69
C ASN A 354 -3.15 8.38 -11.91
N VAL A 355 -3.06 8.45 -10.58
CA VAL A 355 -4.21 8.68 -9.72
C VAL A 355 -4.76 10.09 -10.02
N PRO A 356 -6.07 10.23 -10.33
CA PRO A 356 -6.66 11.53 -10.62
C PRO A 356 -6.44 12.55 -9.50
N ILE A 357 -6.51 13.85 -9.85
CA ILE A 357 -6.47 14.91 -8.84
C ILE A 357 -7.76 14.87 -8.02
N GLY A 358 -7.64 15.03 -6.71
CA GLY A 358 -8.78 15.09 -5.79
C GLY A 358 -8.68 14.11 -4.63
N PRO A 359 -9.77 13.93 -3.88
CA PRO A 359 -9.80 13.04 -2.72
C PRO A 359 -9.84 11.58 -3.16
N HIS A 360 -8.99 10.78 -2.53
CA HIS A 360 -8.87 9.35 -2.73
C HIS A 360 -8.81 8.63 -1.38
N THR A 361 -9.16 7.34 -1.37
CA THR A 361 -9.02 6.48 -0.20
C THR A 361 -8.30 5.22 -0.60
N ILE A 362 -7.22 4.88 0.10
CA ILE A 362 -6.60 3.56 -0.01
C ILE A 362 -7.20 2.64 1.04
N HIS A 363 -7.43 1.39 0.65
CA HIS A 363 -7.88 0.32 1.54
C HIS A 363 -6.83 -0.77 1.55
N VAL A 364 -6.54 -1.30 2.73
CA VAL A 364 -5.62 -2.44 2.90
C VAL A 364 -6.32 -3.51 3.71
N LYS A 365 -6.12 -4.76 3.30
CA LYS A 365 -6.46 -5.92 4.12
C LYS A 365 -5.27 -6.84 4.27
N ASP A 366 -5.22 -7.55 5.39
CA ASP A 366 -4.21 -8.56 5.68
C ASP A 366 -4.73 -9.97 5.38
N SER A 367 -3.92 -11.02 5.61
CA SER A 367 -4.29 -12.41 5.33
C SER A 367 -5.40 -12.97 6.22
N TYR A 368 -5.74 -12.25 7.29
CA TYR A 368 -6.87 -12.56 8.16
C TYR A 368 -8.14 -11.78 7.80
N ASN A 369 -8.09 -10.99 6.72
CA ASN A 369 -9.13 -10.06 6.28
C ASN A 369 -9.44 -8.98 7.32
N CYS A 370 -8.46 -8.54 8.10
CA CYS A 370 -8.59 -7.31 8.86
C CYS A 370 -8.36 -6.11 7.95
N PHE A 371 -9.28 -5.14 7.97
CA PHE A 371 -9.28 -4.01 7.06
C PHE A 371 -8.87 -2.70 7.75
N ARG A 372 -8.16 -1.86 6.99
CA ARG A 372 -7.91 -0.45 7.29
C ARG A 372 -8.14 0.39 6.04
N SER A 373 -8.50 1.65 6.24
CA SER A 373 -8.61 2.62 5.15
C SER A 373 -7.85 3.89 5.53
N HIS A 374 -7.30 4.58 4.55
CA HIS A 374 -6.60 5.84 4.71
C HIS A 374 -7.00 6.79 3.59
N SER A 375 -7.55 7.94 3.95
CA SER A 375 -7.96 8.98 2.98
C SER A 375 -6.84 9.99 2.79
N PHE A 376 -6.61 10.37 1.53
CA PHE A 376 -5.59 11.32 1.12
C PHE A 376 -6.10 12.14 -0.07
N ILE A 377 -5.40 13.21 -0.41
CA ILE A 377 -5.72 14.03 -1.59
C ILE A 377 -4.51 14.03 -2.51
N VAL A 378 -4.72 13.70 -3.79
CA VAL A 378 -3.71 13.92 -4.83
C VAL A 378 -3.82 15.35 -5.30
N TYR A 379 -2.76 16.13 -5.11
CA TYR A 379 -2.67 17.52 -5.57
C TYR A 379 -1.96 17.61 -6.91
N GLN A 380 -2.24 18.69 -7.63
CA GLN A 380 -1.40 19.10 -8.75
C GLN A 380 -0.14 19.74 -8.18
N ILE A 381 1.03 19.10 -8.34
CA ILE A 381 2.29 19.83 -8.20
C ILE A 381 2.35 20.77 -9.41
N GLN A 382 2.44 22.08 -9.19
CA GLN A 382 2.76 22.99 -10.27
C GLN A 382 4.25 22.86 -10.57
N GLU A 383 4.59 21.78 -11.26
CA GLU A 383 5.93 21.51 -11.77
C GLU A 383 6.37 22.65 -12.69
N PRO A 384 7.69 22.93 -12.80
CA PRO A 384 8.18 23.81 -13.85
C PRO A 384 7.69 23.23 -15.18
N ASN A 385 7.03 24.06 -15.99
CA ASN A 385 6.59 23.63 -17.32
C ASN A 385 7.84 23.34 -18.17
N CYS A 386 8.24 22.06 -18.19
CA CYS A 386 9.29 21.53 -19.05
C CYS A 386 8.68 21.40 -20.45
N GLY A 387 8.77 22.48 -21.20
CA GLY A 387 8.25 22.60 -22.56
C GLY A 387 9.35 22.53 -23.61
N LEU A 388 9.04 23.06 -24.79
CA LEU A 388 10.02 23.23 -25.86
C LEU A 388 11.01 24.36 -25.50
N VAL A 389 12.29 24.15 -25.80
CA VAL A 389 13.33 25.17 -25.73
C VAL A 389 13.96 25.34 -27.10
N THR A 390 14.23 26.58 -27.51
CA THR A 390 14.81 26.89 -28.81
C THR A 390 16.16 27.60 -28.63
N ASP A 391 17.19 27.14 -29.33
CA ASP A 391 18.50 27.79 -29.33
C ASP A 391 18.56 28.97 -30.33
N ILE A 392 19.72 29.64 -30.37
CA ILE A 392 19.95 30.79 -31.25
C ILE A 392 19.93 30.44 -32.76
N ASP A 393 20.08 29.16 -33.09
CA ASP A 393 20.02 28.60 -34.45
C ASP A 393 18.60 28.23 -34.87
N GLY A 394 17.62 28.37 -33.98
CA GLY A 394 16.24 27.96 -34.22
C GLY A 394 16.04 26.45 -34.08
N ASN A 395 17.05 25.71 -33.60
CA ASN A 395 16.85 24.30 -33.26
C ASN A 395 15.95 24.25 -32.02
N THR A 396 14.89 23.45 -32.07
CA THR A 396 13.96 23.29 -30.96
C THR A 396 14.12 21.91 -30.36
N TYR A 397 14.10 21.85 -29.03
CA TYR A 397 14.34 20.65 -28.24
C TYR A 397 13.20 20.45 -27.24
N MET A 398 12.85 19.20 -27.01
CA MET A 398 11.98 18.82 -25.90
C MET A 398 12.76 18.84 -24.58
N SER A 399 12.04 19.03 -23.47
CA SER A 399 12.58 18.85 -22.13
C SER A 399 11.65 18.01 -21.27
N THR A 400 12.23 17.35 -20.28
CA THR A 400 11.53 16.50 -19.31
C THR A 400 11.91 16.91 -17.89
N LEU A 401 11.02 16.68 -16.94
CA LEU A 401 11.26 16.96 -15.53
C LEU A 401 11.92 15.74 -14.87
N ILE A 402 13.09 15.92 -14.26
CA ILE A 402 13.75 14.89 -13.46
C ILE A 402 14.36 15.54 -12.22
N GLY A 403 14.02 15.01 -11.04
CA GLY A 403 14.55 15.53 -9.77
C GLY A 403 14.25 17.01 -9.51
N GLY A 404 13.10 17.51 -9.98
CA GLY A 404 12.71 18.92 -9.84
C GLY A 404 13.37 19.89 -10.82
N GLN A 405 14.18 19.40 -11.76
CA GLN A 405 14.83 20.21 -12.80
C GLN A 405 14.36 19.81 -14.19
N CYS A 406 14.24 20.77 -15.11
CA CYS A 406 13.97 20.46 -16.51
C CYS A 406 15.29 20.17 -17.24
N TRP A 407 15.39 18.96 -17.81
CA TRP A 407 16.51 18.49 -18.60
C TRP A 407 16.12 18.41 -20.07
N MET A 408 16.98 18.86 -20.98
CA MET A 408 16.78 18.60 -22.41
C MET A 408 16.78 17.09 -22.67
N THR A 409 15.91 16.62 -23.57
CA THR A 409 15.83 15.20 -23.98
C THR A 409 16.74 14.89 -25.18
N GLU A 410 17.30 15.92 -25.81
CA GLU A 410 18.14 15.84 -26.99
C GLU A 410 19.46 16.58 -26.76
N ASN A 411 20.51 16.19 -27.49
CA ASN A 411 21.81 16.86 -27.42
C ASN A 411 21.77 18.20 -28.18
N LEU A 412 22.45 19.21 -27.65
CA LEU A 412 22.57 20.54 -28.25
C LEU A 412 23.24 20.45 -29.64
N LYS A 413 22.78 21.28 -30.58
CA LYS A 413 23.25 21.31 -31.98
C LYS A 413 23.38 22.71 -32.54
N THR A 414 23.65 23.67 -31.66
CA THR A 414 23.91 25.06 -32.01
C THR A 414 25.32 25.25 -32.58
N THR A 415 25.47 26.18 -33.49
CA THR A 415 26.73 26.58 -34.15
C THR A 415 27.18 27.97 -33.71
N ARG A 416 26.41 28.59 -32.79
CA ARG A 416 26.64 29.93 -32.26
C ARG A 416 26.44 29.93 -30.75
N TYR A 417 27.18 30.79 -30.05
CA TYR A 417 26.93 31.08 -28.64
C TYR A 417 25.58 31.80 -28.47
N ARG A 418 25.07 31.84 -27.24
CA ARG A 418 23.74 32.40 -26.91
C ARG A 418 23.46 33.80 -27.46
N LEU A 419 24.50 34.64 -27.58
CA LEU A 419 24.38 36.02 -28.11
C LEU A 419 24.67 36.14 -29.63
N GLY A 420 24.85 35.02 -30.32
CA GLY A 420 24.93 34.94 -31.79
C GLY A 420 26.35 34.85 -32.37
N GLU A 421 27.39 34.94 -31.55
CA GLU A 421 28.77 34.78 -32.01
C GLU A 421 29.02 33.35 -32.53
N PRO A 422 29.68 33.18 -33.69
CA PRO A 422 29.96 31.85 -34.23
C PRO A 422 30.95 31.07 -33.36
N ILE A 423 30.66 29.79 -33.17
CA ILE A 423 31.61 28.83 -32.58
C ILE A 423 32.50 28.32 -33.72
N GLU A 424 33.78 28.13 -33.45
CA GLU A 424 34.72 27.68 -34.47
C GLU A 424 34.38 26.25 -34.95
N TYR A 425 34.46 26.02 -36.27
CA TYR A 425 34.30 24.70 -36.88
C TYR A 425 35.58 24.33 -37.66
N PRO A 426 36.55 23.64 -37.02
CA PRO A 426 37.77 23.20 -37.69
C PRO A 426 37.54 22.14 -38.79
N GLY A 427 36.34 21.55 -38.84
CA GLY A 427 36.00 20.48 -39.78
C GLY A 427 37.02 19.34 -39.74
N GLY A 428 37.44 18.86 -40.92
CA GLY A 428 38.43 17.79 -41.05
C GLY A 428 39.87 18.16 -40.67
N ASN A 429 40.15 19.40 -40.24
CA ASN A 429 41.49 19.82 -39.84
C ASN A 429 41.81 19.38 -38.41
N ASN A 430 42.33 18.16 -38.28
CA ASN A 430 42.67 17.58 -36.98
C ASN A 430 43.78 18.33 -36.23
N VAL A 431 44.69 19.01 -36.93
CA VAL A 431 45.77 19.79 -36.31
C VAL A 431 45.21 21.08 -35.67
N GLU A 432 44.25 21.71 -36.33
CA GLU A 432 43.55 22.89 -35.80
C GLU A 432 42.67 22.51 -34.61
N TRP A 433 41.96 21.39 -34.67
CA TRP A 433 41.23 20.83 -33.52
C TRP A 433 42.15 20.57 -32.32
N GLN A 434 43.26 19.87 -32.54
CA GLN A 434 44.19 19.48 -31.49
C GLN A 434 44.82 20.68 -30.77
N ASN A 435 45.16 21.74 -31.53
CA ASN A 435 45.80 22.94 -30.99
C ASN A 435 44.81 24.04 -30.62
N ASN A 436 43.51 23.77 -30.68
CA ASN A 436 42.49 24.77 -30.39
C ASN A 436 42.56 25.17 -28.90
N THR A 437 42.49 26.47 -28.64
CA THR A 437 42.49 27.05 -27.27
C THR A 437 41.24 27.89 -26.98
N THR A 438 40.35 27.97 -27.98
CA THR A 438 39.07 28.67 -28.01
C THR A 438 37.93 27.66 -28.17
N GLY A 439 36.68 28.12 -28.13
CA GLY A 439 35.56 27.20 -28.28
C GLY A 439 35.40 26.71 -29.72
N ALA A 440 35.29 25.40 -29.87
CA ALA A 440 35.09 24.73 -31.15
C ALA A 440 34.00 23.66 -31.05
N TYR A 441 33.33 23.39 -32.17
CA TYR A 441 32.39 22.29 -32.31
C TYR A 441 32.70 21.41 -33.52
N ALA A 442 32.14 20.21 -33.54
CA ALA A 442 32.19 19.28 -34.65
C ALA A 442 30.88 18.52 -34.77
N TRP A 443 30.57 18.06 -35.98
CA TRP A 443 29.63 16.96 -36.18
C TRP A 443 30.38 15.64 -36.06
N TYR A 444 29.71 14.55 -35.67
CA TYR A 444 30.36 13.24 -35.66
C TYR A 444 30.97 12.94 -37.05
N ASP A 445 32.22 12.47 -37.08
CA ASP A 445 33.02 12.27 -38.29
C ASP A 445 33.15 13.49 -39.22
N ASN A 446 32.88 14.70 -38.69
CA ASN A 446 32.76 15.94 -39.45
C ASN A 446 31.68 15.91 -40.54
N ASP A 447 30.67 15.05 -40.40
CA ASP A 447 29.54 14.95 -41.32
C ASP A 447 28.26 15.53 -40.68
N ILE A 448 27.75 16.60 -41.29
CA ILE A 448 26.54 17.31 -40.85
C ILE A 448 25.29 16.43 -40.89
N SER A 449 25.28 15.33 -41.64
CA SER A 449 24.15 14.39 -41.66
C SER A 449 23.83 13.81 -40.27
N TRP A 450 24.80 13.82 -39.35
CA TRP A 450 24.63 13.39 -37.96
C TRP A 450 24.02 14.44 -37.04
N LYS A 451 23.89 15.70 -37.49
CA LYS A 451 23.39 16.84 -36.70
C LYS A 451 22.07 16.52 -35.99
N ASP A 452 21.08 16.04 -36.73
CA ASP A 452 19.74 15.82 -36.18
C ASP A 452 19.62 14.51 -35.39
N SER A 453 20.53 13.57 -35.61
CA SER A 453 20.55 12.27 -34.92
C SER A 453 21.25 12.34 -33.56
N TYR A 454 22.37 13.06 -33.46
CA TYR A 454 23.26 13.00 -32.30
C TYR A 454 23.63 14.35 -31.68
N GLY A 455 23.33 15.45 -32.37
CA GLY A 455 23.76 16.78 -31.99
C GLY A 455 25.22 17.07 -32.35
N ALA A 456 25.74 18.17 -31.82
CA ALA A 456 27.13 18.59 -32.00
C ALA A 456 28.02 18.11 -30.84
N LEU A 457 29.31 17.92 -31.15
CA LEU A 457 30.37 17.63 -30.20
C LEU A 457 31.18 18.91 -29.97
N TYR A 458 31.15 19.44 -28.76
CA TYR A 458 31.83 20.68 -28.37
C TYR A 458 33.08 20.38 -27.57
N ASN A 459 34.14 21.17 -27.76
CA ASN A 459 35.26 21.16 -26.82
C ASN A 459 34.89 21.90 -25.54
N TRP A 460 35.60 21.65 -24.44
CA TRP A 460 35.27 22.27 -23.16
C TRP A 460 35.56 23.78 -23.13
N HIS A 461 36.44 24.26 -24.02
CA HIS A 461 36.64 25.70 -24.23
C HIS A 461 35.36 26.40 -24.70
N ALA A 462 34.49 25.72 -25.46
CA ALA A 462 33.18 26.25 -25.82
C ALA A 462 32.21 26.24 -24.63
N VAL A 463 32.30 25.23 -23.75
CA VAL A 463 31.47 25.10 -22.56
C VAL A 463 31.71 26.23 -21.57
N LYS A 464 32.98 26.56 -21.29
CA LYS A 464 33.37 27.57 -20.30
C LYS A 464 33.21 29.02 -20.79
N ASP A 465 32.84 29.24 -22.04
CA ASP A 465 32.70 30.58 -22.58
C ASP A 465 31.63 31.36 -21.78
N SER A 466 31.95 32.59 -21.40
CA SER A 466 31.07 33.40 -20.55
C SER A 466 29.71 33.74 -21.19
N VAL A 467 29.60 33.66 -22.53
CA VAL A 467 28.34 33.86 -23.26
C VAL A 467 27.46 32.62 -23.17
N GLY A 468 28.06 31.44 -23.04
CA GLY A 468 27.37 30.15 -22.89
C GLY A 468 26.79 29.58 -24.18
N LEU A 469 26.67 28.25 -24.20
CA LEU A 469 26.12 27.47 -25.32
C LEU A 469 24.60 27.32 -25.26
N CYS A 470 24.08 27.07 -24.05
CA CYS A 470 22.68 26.74 -23.85
C CYS A 470 21.76 27.96 -24.08
N PRO A 471 20.48 27.74 -24.44
CA PRO A 471 19.47 28.79 -24.59
C PRO A 471 19.33 29.69 -23.35
N THR A 472 18.71 30.86 -23.49
CA THR A 472 18.45 31.75 -22.35
C THR A 472 17.57 31.07 -21.31
N GLY A 473 17.98 31.13 -20.03
CA GLY A 473 17.30 30.42 -18.94
C GLY A 473 17.68 28.95 -18.82
N TRP A 474 18.74 28.52 -19.51
CA TRP A 474 19.31 27.17 -19.46
C TRP A 474 20.84 27.25 -19.40
N HIS A 475 21.49 26.24 -18.84
CA HIS A 475 22.95 26.17 -18.76
C HIS A 475 23.48 24.75 -18.96
N VAL A 476 24.79 24.64 -19.15
CA VAL A 476 25.48 23.33 -19.17
C VAL A 476 25.55 22.82 -17.73
N PRO A 477 25.04 21.62 -17.41
CA PRO A 477 24.95 21.14 -16.05
C PRO A 477 26.32 21.08 -15.39
N SER A 478 26.37 21.45 -14.11
CA SER A 478 27.54 21.25 -13.25
C SER A 478 27.64 19.80 -12.77
N GLU A 479 28.79 19.44 -12.19
CA GLU A 479 28.98 18.12 -11.58
C GLU A 479 27.99 17.88 -10.42
N ALA A 480 27.67 18.92 -9.65
CA ALA A 480 26.69 18.82 -8.57
C ALA A 480 25.28 18.51 -9.08
N GLU A 481 24.88 19.05 -10.23
CA GLU A 481 23.56 18.79 -10.82
C GLU A 481 23.48 17.40 -11.45
N TRP A 482 24.56 16.92 -12.06
CA TRP A 482 24.66 15.52 -12.47
C TRP A 482 24.57 14.56 -11.29
N THR A 483 25.27 14.87 -10.19
CA THR A 483 25.19 14.08 -8.96
C THR A 483 23.78 14.13 -8.36
N GLY A 484 23.12 15.29 -8.39
CA GLY A 484 21.73 15.46 -7.98
C GLY A 484 20.74 14.59 -8.78
N LEU A 485 20.88 14.60 -10.11
CA LEU A 485 20.11 13.74 -11.00
C LEU A 485 20.27 12.25 -10.64
N VAL A 486 21.51 11.80 -10.47
CA VAL A 486 21.81 10.40 -10.12
C VAL A 486 21.25 10.02 -8.76
N ASN A 487 21.41 10.88 -7.74
CA ASN A 487 20.88 10.62 -6.40
C ASN A 487 19.35 10.48 -6.42
N TYR A 488 18.65 11.36 -7.14
CA TYR A 488 17.20 11.26 -7.32
C TYR A 488 16.78 9.90 -7.90
N LEU A 489 17.51 9.38 -8.89
CA LEU A 489 17.25 8.06 -9.46
C LEU A 489 17.50 6.93 -8.45
N VAL A 490 18.57 7.04 -7.65
CA VAL A 490 18.89 6.06 -6.60
C VAL A 490 17.78 6.00 -5.55
N ASP A 491 17.26 7.15 -5.12
CA ASP A 491 16.17 7.23 -4.14
C ASP A 491 14.87 6.61 -4.66
N LEU A 492 14.65 6.62 -5.97
CA LEU A 492 13.54 5.93 -6.65
C LEU A 492 13.77 4.43 -6.88
N GLY A 493 14.90 3.88 -6.42
CA GLY A 493 15.21 2.44 -6.53
C GLY A 493 15.99 2.05 -7.78
N TYR A 494 16.58 3.00 -8.51
CA TYR A 494 17.51 2.74 -9.61
C TYR A 494 18.96 2.91 -9.13
N PRO A 495 19.62 1.86 -8.60
CA PRO A 495 20.94 2.01 -8.02
C PRO A 495 21.97 2.43 -9.07
N ASN A 496 22.92 3.31 -8.70
CA ASN A 496 24.05 3.64 -9.57
C ASN A 496 25.17 2.59 -9.48
N ASN A 497 24.83 1.34 -9.78
CA ASN A 497 25.76 0.21 -9.86
C ASN A 497 25.48 -0.64 -11.11
N ASN A 498 26.35 -1.61 -11.40
CA ASN A 498 26.30 -2.35 -12.66
C ASN A 498 25.26 -3.49 -12.64
N VAL A 499 23.98 -3.12 -12.60
CA VAL A 499 22.83 -4.05 -12.58
C VAL A 499 21.86 -3.72 -13.70
N VAL A 500 20.89 -4.61 -13.93
CA VAL A 500 19.90 -4.44 -15.02
C VAL A 500 19.03 -3.21 -14.79
N ASN A 501 18.57 -2.97 -13.55
CA ASN A 501 17.80 -1.78 -13.16
C ASN A 501 18.67 -0.58 -12.75
N GLY A 502 19.92 -0.49 -13.24
CA GLY A 502 20.82 0.58 -12.85
C GLY A 502 20.40 1.95 -13.40
N ALA A 503 20.76 3.03 -12.69
CA ALA A 503 20.43 4.42 -13.06
C ALA A 503 20.81 4.77 -14.51
N GLY A 504 21.95 4.27 -14.99
CA GLY A 504 22.38 4.48 -16.37
C GLY A 504 21.46 3.83 -17.40
N ASN A 505 20.92 2.63 -17.13
CA ASN A 505 19.96 2.00 -18.03
C ASN A 505 18.63 2.75 -18.07
N ALA A 506 18.21 3.31 -16.93
CA ALA A 506 16.99 4.11 -16.85
C ALA A 506 17.08 5.44 -17.62
N LEU A 507 18.27 6.04 -17.73
CA LEU A 507 18.48 7.28 -18.50
C LEU A 507 18.73 7.06 -19.99
N LYS A 508 19.22 5.89 -20.40
CA LYS A 508 19.46 5.57 -21.82
C LYS A 508 18.15 5.53 -22.61
N SER A 509 18.18 6.07 -23.83
CA SER A 509 17.13 5.82 -24.82
C SER A 509 16.96 4.32 -25.06
N CYS A 510 15.72 3.87 -25.24
CA CYS A 510 15.43 2.46 -25.48
C CYS A 510 15.95 1.90 -26.82
N ARG A 511 16.33 2.77 -27.76
CA ARG A 511 16.79 2.41 -29.11
C ARG A 511 18.10 1.63 -29.04
N GLN A 512 18.07 0.34 -29.39
CA GLN A 512 19.23 -0.54 -29.35
C GLN A 512 19.10 -1.68 -30.38
N ILE A 513 20.24 -2.14 -30.92
CA ILE A 513 20.27 -3.39 -31.70
C ILE A 513 19.83 -4.55 -30.80
N ASN A 514 18.83 -5.33 -31.24
CA ASN A 514 18.29 -6.47 -30.49
C ASN A 514 17.74 -6.07 -29.11
N SER A 515 17.16 -4.87 -28.98
CA SER A 515 16.53 -4.44 -27.73
C SER A 515 15.51 -5.48 -27.26
N PRO A 516 15.58 -5.94 -26.00
CA PRO A 516 14.63 -6.92 -25.45
C PRO A 516 13.22 -6.34 -25.29
N LEU A 517 13.07 -5.01 -25.35
CA LEU A 517 11.77 -4.32 -25.31
C LEU A 517 10.99 -4.44 -26.63
N GLY A 518 11.64 -4.85 -27.72
CA GLY A 518 11.00 -4.99 -29.03
C GLY A 518 10.49 -3.67 -29.62
N GLY A 519 9.55 -3.74 -30.57
CA GLY A 519 8.92 -2.57 -31.17
C GLY A 519 9.91 -1.56 -31.78
N SER A 520 9.66 -0.27 -31.57
CA SER A 520 10.52 0.84 -32.02
C SER A 520 11.87 0.92 -31.29
N CYS A 521 12.00 0.26 -30.14
CA CYS A 521 13.24 0.18 -29.38
C CYS A 521 14.25 -0.79 -30.01
N ASN A 522 13.79 -1.84 -30.71
CA ASN A 522 14.69 -2.73 -31.47
C ASN A 522 14.97 -2.16 -32.87
N THR A 523 16.11 -1.49 -33.03
CA THR A 523 16.49 -0.85 -34.29
C THR A 523 17.98 -0.96 -34.57
N SER A 524 18.33 -1.14 -35.85
CA SER A 524 19.70 -1.02 -36.35
C SER A 524 20.02 0.38 -36.90
N GLU A 525 19.01 1.26 -36.99
CA GLU A 525 19.17 2.62 -37.49
C GLU A 525 19.58 3.58 -36.37
N HIS A 526 20.66 4.32 -36.61
CA HIS A 526 21.07 5.39 -35.70
C HIS A 526 20.02 6.52 -35.65
N PRO A 527 19.84 7.20 -34.49
CA PRO A 527 20.60 7.04 -33.25
C PRO A 527 20.17 5.84 -32.40
N ARG A 528 21.12 5.03 -31.93
CA ARG A 528 20.85 3.81 -31.13
C ARG A 528 22.07 3.37 -30.34
N TRP A 529 21.85 2.55 -29.32
CA TRP A 529 22.88 1.78 -28.62
C TRP A 529 23.28 0.50 -29.37
N GLU A 530 24.51 0.06 -29.17
CA GLU A 530 24.98 -1.27 -29.59
C GLU A 530 24.33 -2.39 -28.75
N SER A 531 24.29 -3.60 -29.32
CA SER A 531 23.64 -4.76 -28.69
C SER A 531 24.35 -5.14 -27.38
N HIS A 532 23.57 -5.29 -26.31
CA HIS A 532 24.04 -5.87 -25.05
C HIS A 532 22.88 -6.61 -24.37
N SER A 533 23.15 -7.80 -23.82
CA SER A 533 22.10 -8.72 -23.34
C SER A 533 21.50 -8.34 -21.98
N LEU A 534 22.23 -7.60 -21.16
CA LEU A 534 21.84 -7.25 -19.77
C LEU A 534 21.65 -5.75 -19.55
N HIS A 535 22.16 -4.92 -20.44
CA HIS A 535 22.20 -3.47 -20.26
C HIS A 535 21.61 -2.84 -21.50
N TYR A 536 20.36 -2.44 -21.38
CA TYR A 536 19.57 -1.83 -22.44
C TYR A 536 18.88 -0.61 -21.85
N GLY A 537 18.63 0.40 -22.70
CA GLY A 537 17.91 1.59 -22.25
C GLY A 537 16.44 1.28 -22.04
N THR A 538 15.88 1.83 -20.97
CA THR A 538 14.43 1.79 -20.72
C THR A 538 13.79 3.17 -20.77
N ASP A 539 14.60 4.22 -20.70
CA ASP A 539 14.17 5.63 -20.79
C ASP A 539 13.02 6.01 -19.84
N GLU A 540 13.06 5.49 -18.61
CA GLU A 540 11.99 5.61 -17.62
C GLU A 540 11.63 7.06 -17.29
N PHE A 541 12.59 7.98 -17.44
CA PHE A 541 12.46 9.39 -17.07
C PHE A 541 12.33 10.33 -18.29
N GLY A 542 12.30 9.77 -19.51
CA GLY A 542 12.26 10.55 -20.74
C GLY A 542 13.54 11.35 -21.01
N PHE A 543 14.65 11.00 -20.36
CA PHE A 543 15.95 11.64 -20.58
C PHE A 543 16.47 11.33 -21.98
N SER A 544 16.18 10.15 -22.53
CA SER A 544 16.54 9.75 -23.89
C SER A 544 18.04 9.87 -24.18
N GLY A 545 18.89 9.38 -23.28
CA GLY A 545 20.34 9.39 -23.45
C GLY A 545 20.79 8.58 -24.67
N ILE A 546 21.38 9.24 -25.67
CA ILE A 546 21.84 8.63 -26.93
C ILE A 546 23.38 8.58 -27.03
N PRO A 547 23.97 7.52 -27.62
CA PRO A 547 25.40 7.34 -27.67
C PRO A 547 26.05 8.00 -28.90
N GLY A 548 26.23 9.32 -28.81
CA GLY A 548 26.82 10.14 -29.88
C GLY A 548 28.33 9.98 -30.06
N GLY A 549 29.00 9.22 -29.18
CA GLY A 549 30.46 9.11 -29.18
C GLY A 549 31.14 10.41 -28.78
N TYR A 550 32.39 10.58 -29.21
CA TYR A 550 33.22 11.74 -28.92
C TYR A 550 34.20 12.00 -30.08
N ARG A 551 34.82 13.19 -30.08
CA ARG A 551 35.96 13.55 -30.92
C ARG A 551 37.21 13.66 -30.06
N SER A 552 38.16 12.75 -30.24
CA SER A 552 39.41 12.73 -29.48
C SER A 552 40.24 14.00 -29.67
N THR A 553 41.23 14.22 -28.81
CA THR A 553 42.18 15.36 -28.90
C THR A 553 42.96 15.39 -30.21
N ASN A 554 43.20 14.24 -30.85
CA ASN A 554 43.81 14.15 -32.18
C ASN A 554 42.81 14.38 -33.34
N GLY A 555 41.58 14.80 -33.04
CA GLY A 555 40.54 15.13 -34.01
C GLY A 555 39.78 13.93 -34.61
N ILE A 556 40.06 12.70 -34.16
CA ILE A 556 39.41 11.48 -34.64
C ILE A 556 38.12 11.23 -33.85
N SER A 557 36.99 11.01 -34.54
CA SER A 557 35.73 10.65 -33.90
C SER A 557 35.64 9.14 -33.65
N SER A 558 35.03 8.73 -32.54
CA SER A 558 34.88 7.32 -32.17
C SER A 558 33.72 7.13 -31.20
N GLY A 559 33.37 5.86 -30.93
CA GLY A 559 32.47 5.50 -29.84
C GLY A 559 30.97 5.65 -30.13
N ILE A 560 30.57 6.01 -31.36
CA ILE A 560 29.16 6.03 -31.74
C ILE A 560 28.49 4.69 -31.46
N GLY A 561 27.27 4.71 -30.92
CA GLY A 561 26.56 3.50 -30.50
C GLY A 561 27.03 2.91 -29.16
N ASN A 562 28.26 3.20 -28.73
CA ASN A 562 28.87 2.59 -27.55
C ASN A 562 28.87 3.51 -26.33
N TYR A 563 29.04 4.82 -26.54
CA TYR A 563 29.20 5.80 -25.47
C TYR A 563 28.39 7.07 -25.73
N GLY A 564 27.73 7.58 -24.70
CA GLY A 564 27.21 8.94 -24.64
C GLY A 564 28.01 9.71 -23.60
N TYR A 565 28.72 10.76 -24.04
CA TYR A 565 29.49 11.65 -23.18
C TYR A 565 28.86 13.04 -23.19
N TRP A 566 28.66 13.60 -22.01
CA TRP A 566 28.13 14.95 -21.83
C TRP A 566 29.03 15.76 -20.92
N TRP A 567 29.55 16.88 -21.43
CA TRP A 567 30.36 17.78 -20.61
C TRP A 567 29.59 18.32 -19.41
N SER A 568 30.33 18.50 -18.31
CA SER A 568 29.95 19.35 -17.19
C SER A 568 30.56 20.75 -17.36
N SER A 569 29.89 21.76 -16.83
CA SER A 569 30.44 23.12 -16.68
C SER A 569 31.55 23.20 -15.61
N THR A 570 31.74 22.16 -14.81
CA THR A 570 32.73 22.10 -13.74
C THR A 570 34.13 21.75 -14.27
N GLU A 571 35.07 22.67 -14.08
CA GLU A 571 36.50 22.45 -14.33
C GLU A 571 37.09 21.49 -13.29
N GLU A 572 37.93 20.53 -13.72
CA GLU A 572 38.65 19.65 -12.80
C GLU A 572 40.06 20.18 -12.51
N SER A 573 40.75 20.60 -13.55
CA SER A 573 42.10 21.18 -13.47
C SER A 573 42.38 22.08 -14.67
N SER A 574 43.60 22.61 -14.79
CA SER A 574 43.98 23.43 -15.94
C SER A 574 43.86 22.71 -17.29
N SER A 575 43.96 21.37 -17.31
CA SER A 575 43.97 20.56 -18.54
C SER A 575 42.72 19.71 -18.74
N PHE A 576 42.00 19.39 -17.65
CA PHE A 576 40.85 18.49 -17.66
C PHE A 576 39.58 19.18 -17.17
N ALA A 577 38.45 18.67 -17.62
CA ALA A 577 37.14 19.04 -17.11
C ALA A 577 36.29 17.79 -16.86
N TRP A 578 35.28 17.93 -16.00
CA TRP A 578 34.38 16.83 -15.70
C TRP A 578 33.38 16.60 -16.84
N ASN A 579 33.04 15.34 -17.08
CA ASN A 579 31.90 14.92 -17.89
C ASN A 579 31.09 13.86 -17.13
N SER A 580 29.88 13.60 -17.63
CA SER A 580 29.09 12.44 -17.24
C SER A 580 28.88 11.54 -18.44
N ASN A 581 29.01 10.23 -18.26
CA ASN A 581 28.87 9.28 -19.36
C ASN A 581 27.98 8.07 -19.07
N LEU A 582 27.38 7.60 -20.16
CA LEU A 582 26.62 6.36 -20.25
C LEU A 582 27.31 5.44 -21.28
N SER A 583 27.38 4.15 -20.99
CA SER A 583 28.00 3.15 -21.88
C SER A 583 27.07 1.98 -22.15
N TYR A 584 27.11 1.43 -23.36
CA TYR A 584 26.23 0.36 -23.83
C TYR A 584 26.28 -0.89 -22.93
N GLY A 585 27.43 -1.18 -22.33
CA GLY A 585 27.71 -2.42 -21.60
C GLY A 585 27.65 -2.31 -20.07
N VAL A 586 27.14 -1.21 -19.51
CA VAL A 586 27.08 -0.99 -18.05
C VAL A 586 25.81 -0.27 -17.62
N GLY A 587 25.32 -0.57 -16.42
CA GLY A 587 24.11 0.02 -15.83
C GLY A 587 24.32 1.34 -15.07
N ASN A 588 25.55 1.84 -14.96
CA ASN A 588 25.90 3.04 -14.19
C ASN A 588 25.84 4.33 -15.02
N VAL A 589 25.73 5.45 -14.30
CA VAL A 589 26.18 6.77 -14.74
C VAL A 589 27.56 7.01 -14.13
N PHE A 590 28.56 7.29 -14.97
CA PHE A 590 29.92 7.55 -14.51
C PHE A 590 30.24 9.04 -14.57
N PRO A 591 30.65 9.67 -13.46
CA PRO A 591 31.45 10.88 -13.54
C PRO A 591 32.85 10.49 -14.06
N ASP A 592 33.33 11.20 -15.07
CA ASP A 592 34.68 11.01 -15.63
C ASP A 592 35.29 12.35 -16.00
N LYS A 593 36.53 12.36 -16.45
CA LYS A 593 37.23 13.58 -16.84
C LYS A 593 38.04 13.38 -18.11
N ASP A 594 37.93 14.35 -18.99
CA ASP A 594 38.62 14.34 -20.27
C ASP A 594 39.37 15.66 -20.51
N GLU A 595 40.34 15.61 -21.42
CA GLU A 595 41.09 16.80 -21.83
C GLU A 595 40.15 17.82 -22.48
N LYS A 596 40.36 19.11 -22.22
CA LYS A 596 39.47 20.18 -22.69
C LYS A 596 39.33 20.31 -24.21
N ASN A 597 40.20 19.65 -24.97
CA ASN A 597 40.18 19.59 -26.43
C ASN A 597 39.39 18.38 -26.98
N VAL A 598 38.89 17.49 -26.13
CA VAL A 598 37.95 16.43 -26.53
C VAL A 598 36.61 17.07 -26.88
N GLY A 599 35.95 16.56 -27.91
CA GLY A 599 34.62 16.99 -28.35
C GLY A 599 33.56 16.04 -27.81
N GLU A 600 32.65 16.54 -26.98
CA GLU A 600 31.57 15.76 -26.39
C GLU A 600 30.23 16.47 -26.53
N SER A 601 29.15 15.74 -26.29
CA SER A 601 27.81 16.29 -26.41
C SER A 601 27.51 17.27 -25.27
N ILE A 602 26.52 18.13 -25.47
CA ILE A 602 25.96 18.98 -24.42
C ILE A 602 24.49 18.67 -24.26
N ARG A 603 24.03 18.64 -23.01
CA ARG A 603 22.61 18.53 -22.68
C ARG A 603 22.32 19.60 -21.65
N CYS A 604 21.51 20.59 -22.00
CA CYS A 604 21.28 21.71 -21.10
C CYS A 604 20.24 21.34 -20.04
N VAL A 605 20.43 21.92 -18.86
CA VAL A 605 19.46 21.93 -17.76
C VAL A 605 18.94 23.36 -17.61
N LYS A 606 17.66 23.51 -17.27
CA LYS A 606 17.04 24.82 -17.09
C LYS A 606 17.62 25.47 -15.84
N ASP A 607 17.96 26.76 -15.93
CA ASP A 607 18.42 27.54 -14.79
C ASP A 607 17.40 27.39 -13.66
N PHE A 608 17.89 27.19 -12.44
CA PHE A 608 17.07 27.39 -11.25
C PHE A 608 16.55 28.83 -11.31
N ASP A 609 15.23 28.99 -11.47
CA ASP A 609 14.63 30.32 -11.38
C ASP A 609 14.88 30.79 -9.93
N PRO A 610 15.62 31.88 -9.67
CA PRO A 610 15.76 32.41 -8.32
C PRO A 610 14.42 32.94 -7.76
N ASN A 611 13.36 32.97 -8.58
CA ASN A 611 11.97 33.14 -8.15
C ASN A 611 11.20 31.81 -7.99
N MET A 612 11.83 30.67 -8.26
CA MET A 612 11.34 29.38 -7.78
C MET A 612 11.67 29.32 -6.28
N PRO A 613 10.65 29.25 -5.42
CA PRO A 613 10.90 29.32 -4.00
C PRO A 613 11.68 28.08 -3.53
N ALA A 614 12.55 28.20 -2.54
CA ALA A 614 13.21 27.04 -1.96
C ALA A 614 12.15 26.06 -1.42
N THR A 615 12.38 24.75 -1.58
CA THR A 615 11.50 23.74 -0.98
C THR A 615 11.85 23.56 0.49
N HIS A 616 10.84 23.60 1.34
CA HIS A 616 10.94 23.39 2.77
C HIS A 616 9.99 22.26 3.19
N SER A 617 10.34 21.56 4.27
CA SER A 617 9.57 20.44 4.79
C SER A 617 8.50 20.92 5.77
N LEU A 618 7.28 20.42 5.62
CA LEU A 618 6.20 20.55 6.58
C LEU A 618 6.02 19.22 7.33
N TYR A 619 6.28 19.25 8.63
CA TYR A 619 6.08 18.14 9.54
C TYR A 619 4.77 18.31 10.31
N LEU A 620 3.95 17.26 10.32
CA LEU A 620 2.71 17.20 11.08
C LEU A 620 2.75 16.03 12.07
N ASP A 621 2.30 16.25 13.30
CA ASP A 621 2.17 15.20 14.31
C ASP A 621 0.79 15.25 15.00
N ALA A 622 0.35 14.14 15.60
CA ALA A 622 -0.87 14.04 16.39
C ALA A 622 -0.55 13.84 17.87
N SER A 623 -1.12 14.68 18.73
CA SER A 623 -0.91 14.64 20.18
C SER A 623 -2.24 14.45 20.92
N PRO A 624 -2.38 13.42 21.78
CA PRO A 624 -1.42 12.33 22.03
C PRO A 624 -1.17 11.43 20.80
N ALA A 625 -0.04 10.73 20.75
CA ALA A 625 0.24 9.80 19.65
C ALA A 625 -0.87 8.73 19.53
N GLY A 626 -1.45 8.59 18.34
CA GLY A 626 -2.58 7.67 18.09
C GLY A 626 -3.97 8.21 18.47
N SER A 627 -4.08 9.46 18.92
CA SER A 627 -5.37 10.12 19.21
C SER A 627 -6.09 10.66 17.97
N GLY A 628 -5.37 10.79 16.87
CA GLY A 628 -5.90 11.22 15.59
C GLY A 628 -4.86 11.07 14.49
N GLN A 629 -5.24 11.42 13.29
CA GLN A 629 -4.42 11.42 12.09
C GLN A 629 -4.25 12.86 11.61
N VAL A 630 -3.15 13.13 10.94
CA VAL A 630 -2.84 14.43 10.33
C VAL A 630 -2.58 14.24 8.85
N GLY A 631 -2.99 15.22 8.04
CA GLY A 631 -2.83 15.21 6.59
C GLY A 631 -2.35 16.55 6.08
N GLY A 632 -1.57 16.53 4.99
CA GLY A 632 -1.01 17.70 4.34
C GLY A 632 0.51 17.89 4.51
N MET A 633 1.23 16.97 5.16
CA MET A 633 2.70 17.03 5.29
C MET A 633 3.42 16.76 3.95
N GLY A 634 4.65 17.25 3.80
CA GLY A 634 5.42 17.09 2.56
C GLY A 634 6.50 18.16 2.39
N SER A 635 7.14 18.18 1.23
CA SER A 635 8.06 19.26 0.82
C SER A 635 7.36 20.23 -0.12
N PHE A 636 7.41 21.53 0.19
CA PHE A 636 6.68 22.57 -0.52
C PHE A 636 7.59 23.76 -0.81
N TYR A 637 7.42 24.40 -1.96
CA TYR A 637 8.06 25.67 -2.27
C TYR A 637 7.54 26.77 -1.33
N GLU A 638 8.41 27.64 -0.80
CA GLU A 638 8.04 28.90 -0.14
C GLU A 638 6.91 29.67 -0.91
N GLY A 639 5.91 30.17 -0.20
CA GLY A 639 4.73 30.82 -0.77
C GLY A 639 3.62 29.87 -1.22
N ALA A 640 3.84 28.55 -1.26
CA ALA A 640 2.78 27.59 -1.56
C ALA A 640 1.68 27.64 -0.49
N GLU A 641 0.41 27.61 -0.90
CA GLU A 641 -0.73 27.47 0.03
C GLU A 641 -1.05 25.99 0.23
N ILE A 642 -0.90 25.50 1.46
CA ILE A 642 -1.13 24.10 1.85
C ILE A 642 -2.36 24.03 2.74
N THR A 643 -3.26 23.09 2.45
CA THR A 643 -4.35 22.73 3.39
C THR A 643 -3.89 21.57 4.27
N ILE A 644 -3.87 21.80 5.58
CA ILE A 644 -3.63 20.76 6.57
C ILE A 644 -4.95 20.32 7.20
N SER A 645 -5.03 19.04 7.56
CA SER A 645 -6.22 18.44 8.14
C SER A 645 -5.87 17.54 9.32
N ALA A 646 -6.73 17.54 10.34
CA ALA A 646 -6.64 16.70 11.52
C ALA A 646 -7.92 15.87 11.66
N TYR A 647 -7.79 14.56 11.72
CA TYR A 647 -8.89 13.61 11.83
C TYR A 647 -8.82 12.91 13.18
N PRO A 648 -9.76 13.15 14.09
CA PRO A 648 -9.75 12.46 15.38
C PRO A 648 -9.98 10.95 15.18
N ASN A 649 -9.22 10.11 15.87
CA ASN A 649 -9.51 8.68 15.94
C ASN A 649 -10.73 8.45 16.85
N GLU A 650 -11.32 7.26 16.79
CA GLU A 650 -12.49 6.93 17.62
C GLU A 650 -12.23 7.21 19.10
N GLY A 651 -13.19 7.88 19.73
CA GLY A 651 -13.05 8.28 21.13
C GLY A 651 -12.11 9.47 21.34
N TYR A 652 -11.81 10.27 20.30
CA TYR A 652 -11.10 11.56 20.35
C TYR A 652 -11.80 12.65 19.53
N GLN A 653 -11.57 13.92 19.88
CA GLN A 653 -12.01 15.13 19.16
C GLN A 653 -10.84 16.09 19.02
N PHE A 654 -10.77 16.77 17.89
CA PHE A 654 -9.75 17.78 17.61
C PHE A 654 -9.99 19.03 18.46
N VAL A 655 -8.92 19.60 18.98
CA VAL A 655 -8.95 20.82 19.79
C VAL A 655 -8.37 22.00 19.03
N ASN A 656 -7.10 21.91 18.66
CA ASN A 656 -6.35 22.95 17.96
C ASN A 656 -5.04 22.41 17.40
N TRP A 657 -4.40 23.21 16.56
CA TRP A 657 -3.00 23.07 16.17
C TRP A 657 -2.09 23.81 17.15
N THR A 658 -0.88 23.29 17.38
CA THR A 658 0.24 23.95 18.09
C THR A 658 1.54 23.83 17.29
N GLY A 659 2.58 24.59 17.66
CA GLY A 659 3.83 24.70 16.89
C GLY A 659 3.90 26.03 16.13
N ASP A 660 4.23 26.00 14.85
CA ASP A 660 4.32 27.18 13.96
C ASP A 660 2.95 27.76 13.55
N ILE A 661 2.01 27.85 14.49
CA ILE A 661 0.60 28.19 14.25
C ILE A 661 0.36 29.60 13.71
N ASN A 662 1.35 30.48 13.80
CA ASN A 662 1.27 31.84 13.25
C ASN A 662 1.16 31.84 11.72
N LEU A 663 1.47 30.72 11.07
CA LEU A 663 1.34 30.52 9.63
C LEU A 663 -0.07 30.07 9.21
N LEU A 664 -0.93 29.70 10.17
CA LEU A 664 -2.26 29.18 9.90
C LEU A 664 -3.32 30.28 9.83
N ASN A 665 -4.24 30.14 8.88
CA ASN A 665 -5.42 31.00 8.81
C ASN A 665 -6.35 30.85 10.03
N ASN A 666 -6.44 29.64 10.60
CA ASN A 666 -7.22 29.32 11.79
C ASN A 666 -6.67 28.08 12.51
N PRO A 667 -5.83 28.25 13.55
CA PRO A 667 -5.27 27.12 14.28
C PRO A 667 -6.30 26.33 15.10
N ASN A 668 -7.52 26.83 15.29
CA ASN A 668 -8.57 26.12 16.05
C ASN A 668 -9.52 25.32 15.14
N SER A 669 -9.22 25.24 13.84
CA SER A 669 -10.00 24.44 12.89
C SER A 669 -9.27 23.14 12.57
N ALA A 670 -10.01 22.02 12.56
CA ALA A 670 -9.48 20.72 12.16
C ALA A 670 -8.95 20.73 10.71
N THR A 671 -9.40 21.70 9.90
CA THR A 671 -8.85 22.00 8.58
C THR A 671 -8.40 23.45 8.54
N ALA A 672 -7.12 23.69 8.25
CA ALA A 672 -6.52 25.01 8.20
C ALA A 672 -5.66 25.14 6.94
N THR A 673 -5.47 26.37 6.44
CA THR A 673 -4.54 26.66 5.35
C THR A 673 -3.31 27.37 5.89
N LEU A 674 -2.13 27.01 5.38
CA LEU A 674 -0.86 27.67 5.68
C LEU A 674 -0.18 28.11 4.38
N THR A 675 0.61 29.17 4.44
CA THR A 675 1.51 29.55 3.35
C THR A 675 2.92 29.15 3.75
N MET A 676 3.60 28.33 2.94
CA MET A 676 4.92 27.82 3.28
C MET A 676 5.93 28.97 3.42
N PRO A 677 6.66 29.09 4.54
CA PRO A 677 7.72 30.07 4.67
C PRO A 677 9.03 29.56 4.06
N GLY A 678 10.05 30.43 3.99
CA GLY A 678 11.42 30.07 3.59
C GLY A 678 12.21 29.21 4.60
N TYR A 679 11.54 28.35 5.37
CA TYR A 679 12.13 27.42 6.33
C TYR A 679 11.18 26.25 6.65
N ASP A 680 11.70 25.16 7.24
CA ASP A 680 10.90 23.99 7.61
C ASP A 680 9.88 24.30 8.71
N VAL A 681 8.65 23.78 8.57
CA VAL A 681 7.52 24.06 9.45
C VAL A 681 7.15 22.82 10.24
N SER A 682 6.88 22.97 11.54
CA SER A 682 6.40 21.89 12.41
C SER A 682 5.09 22.27 13.11
N LEU A 683 4.06 21.46 12.90
CA LEU A 683 2.74 21.63 13.51
C LEU A 683 2.26 20.33 14.15
N THR A 684 1.50 20.46 15.22
CA THR A 684 0.92 19.32 15.95
C THR A 684 -0.58 19.51 16.09
N ALA A 685 -1.37 18.54 15.65
CA ALA A 685 -2.80 18.49 15.91
C ALA A 685 -3.05 17.91 17.30
N ASN A 686 -3.70 18.68 18.16
CA ASN A 686 -4.05 18.25 19.51
C ASN A 686 -5.46 17.69 19.54
N PHE A 687 -5.61 16.53 20.16
CA PHE A 687 -6.88 15.85 20.36
C PHE A 687 -7.12 15.57 21.83
N ILE A 688 -8.39 15.55 22.22
CA ILE A 688 -8.84 15.11 23.55
C ILE A 688 -9.84 13.97 23.39
N SER A 689 -9.94 13.07 24.36
CA SER A 689 -10.86 11.95 24.22
C SER A 689 -12.34 12.41 24.08
N SER A 690 -13.02 12.02 22.99
CA SER A 690 -14.46 12.13 22.75
C SER A 690 -15.31 11.26 23.69
N GLY A 691 -14.67 10.45 24.54
CA GLY A 691 -15.31 9.78 25.67
C GLY A 691 -15.39 10.65 26.93
N GLY A 692 -14.91 11.90 26.89
CA GLY A 692 -15.10 12.85 27.98
C GLY A 692 -16.59 13.18 28.10
N THR A 693 -17.28 12.55 29.07
CA THR A 693 -18.60 13.04 29.49
C THR A 693 -18.57 14.55 29.66
N GLN A 694 -19.57 15.24 29.10
CA GLN A 694 -19.71 16.70 29.12
C GLN A 694 -19.30 17.25 30.49
N VAL A 695 -18.43 18.27 30.51
CA VAL A 695 -18.02 18.92 31.74
C VAL A 695 -19.24 19.57 32.37
N VAL A 696 -19.67 19.06 33.52
CA VAL A 696 -20.72 19.67 34.32
C VAL A 696 -20.04 20.50 35.41
N GLU A 697 -20.44 21.77 35.50
CA GLU A 697 -19.93 22.72 36.49
C GLU A 697 -20.59 22.51 37.85
N VAL A 698 -19.76 22.51 38.90
CA VAL A 698 -20.18 22.44 40.29
C VAL A 698 -19.62 23.64 41.04
N LEU A 699 -20.51 24.54 41.47
CA LEU A 699 -20.16 25.64 42.37
C LEU A 699 -20.08 25.14 43.80
N ASN A 700 -18.95 25.35 44.47
CA ASN A 700 -18.91 25.29 45.93
C ASN A 700 -19.29 26.67 46.50
N PRO A 701 -20.46 26.83 47.13
CA PRO A 701 -20.95 28.14 47.60
C PRO A 701 -20.10 28.71 48.75
N SER A 702 -19.34 27.89 49.46
CA SER A 702 -18.48 28.32 50.58
C SER A 702 -17.18 28.96 50.10
N THR A 703 -16.62 28.47 48.98
CA THR A 703 -15.35 28.97 48.42
C THR A 703 -15.55 29.89 47.22
N GLY A 704 -16.70 29.84 46.55
CA GLY A 704 -16.98 30.58 45.31
C GLY A 704 -16.38 29.93 44.05
N ASN A 705 -15.69 28.80 44.21
CA ASN A 705 -14.97 28.11 43.14
C ASN A 705 -15.89 27.20 42.33
N ILE A 706 -15.65 27.15 41.01
CA ILE A 706 -16.38 26.27 40.08
C ILE A 706 -15.48 25.12 39.66
N TRP A 707 -15.93 23.90 39.92
CA TRP A 707 -15.19 22.66 39.68
C TRP A 707 -15.86 21.80 38.62
N MET A 708 -15.13 20.82 38.10
CA MET A 708 -15.75 19.70 37.37
C MET A 708 -16.52 18.77 38.34
N ASP A 709 -17.66 18.24 37.90
CA ASP A 709 -18.47 17.29 38.70
C ASP A 709 -17.84 15.90 38.86
N ARG A 710 -16.83 15.54 38.05
CA ARG A 710 -16.11 14.26 38.13
C ARG A 710 -14.59 14.37 37.94
N ASN A 711 -13.87 13.32 38.32
CA ASN A 711 -12.42 13.21 38.11
C ASN A 711 -12.11 13.07 36.62
N LEU A 712 -10.92 13.50 36.19
CA LEU A 712 -10.47 13.24 34.82
C LEU A 712 -10.42 11.73 34.55
N GLY A 713 -11.05 11.30 33.47
CA GLY A 713 -11.18 9.88 33.09
C GLY A 713 -12.29 9.11 33.80
N ALA A 714 -13.14 9.76 34.61
CA ALA A 714 -14.32 9.13 35.19
C ALA A 714 -15.50 9.14 34.20
N SER A 715 -16.28 8.06 34.16
CA SER A 715 -17.45 7.92 33.28
C SER A 715 -18.68 8.65 33.82
N ARG A 716 -18.72 8.93 35.14
CA ARG A 716 -19.80 9.66 35.81
C ARG A 716 -19.36 10.41 37.07
N ALA A 717 -20.20 11.35 37.53
CA ALA A 717 -20.10 11.88 38.88
C ALA A 717 -20.39 10.80 39.93
N ALA A 718 -19.72 10.87 41.08
CA ALA A 718 -19.80 9.84 42.10
C ALA A 718 -21.21 9.68 42.69
N THR A 719 -21.72 8.44 42.69
CA THR A 719 -22.96 8.08 43.40
C THR A 719 -22.71 7.51 44.80
N SER A 720 -21.45 7.24 45.14
CA SER A 720 -20.96 6.90 46.48
C SER A 720 -19.47 7.20 46.57
N SER A 721 -18.89 7.23 47.78
CA SER A 721 -17.44 7.42 47.93
C SER A 721 -16.63 6.32 47.26
N THR A 722 -17.17 5.10 47.14
CA THR A 722 -16.52 3.93 46.54
C THR A 722 -17.02 3.60 45.13
N ASP A 723 -17.61 4.56 44.42
CA ASP A 723 -18.08 4.37 43.06
C ASP A 723 -16.91 4.25 42.08
N ALA A 724 -16.62 3.02 41.64
CA ALA A 724 -15.48 2.71 40.77
C ALA A 724 -15.52 3.49 39.44
N GLU A 725 -16.71 3.72 38.90
CA GLU A 725 -16.95 4.48 37.67
C GLU A 725 -16.64 5.99 37.83
N ALA A 726 -16.58 6.47 39.07
CA ALA A 726 -16.28 7.86 39.39
C ALA A 726 -14.80 8.09 39.77
N TYR A 727 -14.00 7.03 39.93
CA TYR A 727 -12.62 7.15 40.41
C TYR A 727 -11.72 7.92 39.44
N GLY A 728 -11.96 7.78 38.14
CA GLY A 728 -11.13 8.36 37.09
C GLY A 728 -9.72 7.77 37.01
N HIS A 729 -8.86 8.44 36.25
CA HIS A 729 -7.48 8.05 35.97
C HIS A 729 -6.48 8.56 37.01
N LEU A 730 -5.26 8.02 36.98
CA LEU A 730 -4.19 8.28 37.95
C LEU A 730 -2.92 8.79 37.27
N TYR A 731 -2.72 10.11 37.28
CA TYR A 731 -1.69 10.82 36.52
C TYR A 731 -0.39 10.96 37.31
N GLN A 732 0.76 10.75 36.67
CA GLN A 732 2.06 11.15 37.20
C GLN A 732 2.17 12.66 37.16
N TRP A 733 2.69 13.28 38.23
CA TRP A 733 2.66 14.73 38.37
C TRP A 733 3.47 15.41 37.28
N GLY A 734 2.88 16.39 36.59
CA GLY A 734 3.52 17.12 35.49
C GLY A 734 3.43 16.44 34.12
N ARG A 735 2.80 15.27 34.02
CA ARG A 735 2.70 14.52 32.76
C ARG A 735 1.35 14.71 32.08
N ALA A 736 1.37 14.90 30.76
CA ALA A 736 0.16 14.96 29.93
C ALA A 736 -0.52 13.59 29.85
N ALA A 737 -1.80 13.58 29.46
CA ALA A 737 -2.55 12.34 29.23
C ALA A 737 -2.03 11.64 27.96
N ASP A 738 -1.13 10.66 28.10
CA ASP A 738 -0.52 9.92 26.99
C ASP A 738 -0.79 8.41 27.04
N GLY A 739 -1.65 7.98 27.96
CA GLY A 739 -2.02 6.58 28.20
C GLY A 739 -1.51 6.04 29.54
N HIS A 740 -0.50 6.67 30.14
CA HIS A 740 0.07 6.20 31.41
C HIS A 740 -0.93 6.25 32.57
N GLN A 741 -1.85 7.21 32.52
CA GLN A 741 -2.83 7.49 33.57
C GLN A 741 -3.85 6.37 33.74
N LEU A 742 -3.97 5.48 32.75
CA LEU A 742 -4.84 4.33 32.82
C LEU A 742 -4.36 3.42 33.96
N ARG A 743 -5.29 3.00 34.81
CA ARG A 743 -5.00 2.13 35.97
C ARG A 743 -4.36 0.79 35.58
N THR A 744 -4.54 0.39 34.31
CA THR A 744 -4.07 -0.86 33.69
C THR A 744 -2.87 -0.65 32.77
N SER A 745 -2.33 0.57 32.64
CA SER A 745 -1.23 0.83 31.71
C SER A 745 0.02 -0.01 32.06
N PRO A 746 0.74 -0.52 31.05
CA PRO A 746 2.03 -1.18 31.26
C PRO A 746 3.03 -0.27 31.96
N THR A 747 4.06 -0.84 32.57
CA THR A 747 5.10 -0.10 33.27
C THR A 747 6.42 -0.11 32.50
N THR A 748 7.24 0.92 32.70
CA THR A 748 8.64 0.98 32.25
C THR A 748 9.50 1.61 33.34
N SER A 749 10.74 1.16 33.52
CA SER A 749 11.69 1.80 34.45
C SER A 749 12.57 2.86 33.78
N THR A 750 12.42 3.09 32.48
CA THR A 750 13.17 4.10 31.73
C THR A 750 12.58 5.48 32.00
N LEU A 751 13.37 6.35 32.63
CA LEU A 751 13.00 7.75 32.86
C LEU A 751 13.00 8.53 31.55
N SER A 752 12.08 9.48 31.41
CA SER A 752 12.09 10.37 30.25
C SER A 752 13.12 11.49 30.41
N THR A 753 13.79 11.83 29.31
CA THR A 753 14.71 12.97 29.24
C THR A 753 14.02 14.25 28.77
N SER A 754 12.74 14.18 28.42
CA SER A 754 11.94 15.29 27.89
C SER A 754 10.58 15.41 28.59
N ASP A 755 9.82 16.44 28.23
CA ASP A 755 8.48 16.70 28.76
C ASP A 755 7.44 15.69 28.21
N ASN A 756 7.77 14.91 27.18
CA ASN A 756 6.91 13.91 26.56
C ASN A 756 7.70 12.59 26.32
N PRO A 757 7.42 11.51 27.07
CA PRO A 757 8.13 10.23 26.92
C PRO A 757 7.94 9.51 25.58
N GLY A 758 6.97 9.92 24.75
CA GLY A 758 6.69 9.27 23.45
C GLY A 758 5.99 7.91 23.57
N HIS A 759 5.51 7.54 24.76
CA HIS A 759 4.77 6.29 24.99
C HIS A 759 3.81 6.41 26.18
N GLY A 760 2.76 5.58 26.21
CA GLY A 760 1.76 5.54 27.30
C GLY A 760 2.11 4.66 28.51
N ASN A 761 3.34 4.22 28.69
CA ASN A 761 3.72 3.40 29.85
C ASN A 761 3.84 4.26 31.13
N PHE A 762 3.45 3.71 32.27
CA PHE A 762 3.66 4.32 33.58
C PHE A 762 5.12 4.13 34.03
N ILE A 763 5.81 5.23 34.32
CA ILE A 763 7.24 5.19 34.58
C ILE A 763 7.49 4.88 36.05
N THR A 764 8.07 3.73 36.35
CA THR A 764 8.44 3.32 37.70
C THR A 764 9.86 3.79 38.03
N VAL A 765 10.08 4.21 39.28
CA VAL A 765 11.31 4.90 39.68
C VAL A 765 11.94 4.26 40.91
N GLY A 766 13.17 3.77 40.76
CA GLY A 766 13.90 3.06 41.84
C GLY A 766 14.74 3.95 42.75
N SER A 767 14.96 5.23 42.41
CA SER A 767 15.90 6.11 43.12
C SER A 767 15.41 7.55 43.20
N SER A 768 15.87 8.27 44.24
CA SER A 768 15.67 9.71 44.42
C SER A 768 16.13 10.49 43.17
N PRO A 769 15.39 11.54 42.70
CA PRO A 769 14.29 12.24 43.39
C PRO A 769 12.88 11.63 43.23
N TYR A 770 12.73 10.41 42.70
CA TYR A 770 11.42 9.77 42.46
C TYR A 770 10.51 10.58 41.51
N ASP A 771 11.09 10.94 40.36
CA ASP A 771 10.41 11.63 39.27
C ASP A 771 10.44 10.75 38.01
N TRP A 772 9.36 10.79 37.23
CA TRP A 772 9.24 10.03 35.99
C TRP A 772 10.17 10.56 34.89
N ARG A 773 10.69 11.79 35.07
CA ARG A 773 11.69 12.41 34.19
C ARG A 773 12.99 12.74 34.91
N SER A 774 14.07 12.76 34.12
CA SER A 774 15.39 13.22 34.54
C SER A 774 16.01 14.06 33.41
N PRO A 775 16.20 15.39 33.60
CA PRO A 775 16.03 16.16 34.83
C PRO A 775 14.55 16.47 35.17
N GLN A 776 14.27 16.82 36.45
CA GLN A 776 12.94 17.29 36.89
C GLN A 776 12.55 18.62 36.25
N ASN A 777 11.24 18.91 36.14
CA ASN A 777 10.72 20.19 35.65
C ASN A 777 9.46 20.60 36.43
N ASP A 778 9.51 21.78 37.05
CA ASP A 778 8.47 22.29 37.94
C ASP A 778 7.36 23.04 37.18
N ASN A 779 7.60 23.39 35.91
CA ASN A 779 6.73 24.28 35.14
C ASN A 779 5.56 23.56 34.45
N LEU A 780 5.50 22.23 34.52
CA LEU A 780 4.63 21.43 33.66
C LEU A 780 3.12 21.62 33.92
N TRP A 781 2.73 21.83 35.18
CA TRP A 781 1.32 22.00 35.60
C TRP A 781 1.02 23.39 36.19
N GLN A 782 1.81 24.41 35.86
CA GLN A 782 1.65 25.77 36.40
C GLN A 782 0.57 26.56 35.63
N GLY A 783 -0.62 26.67 36.20
CA GLY A 783 -1.72 27.49 35.67
C GLY A 783 -2.37 26.95 34.39
N VAL A 784 -3.20 27.79 33.76
CA VAL A 784 -3.99 27.48 32.53
C VAL A 784 -3.13 27.24 31.29
N ASN A 785 -1.88 27.69 31.32
CA ASN A 785 -0.91 27.52 30.23
C ASN A 785 0.19 26.52 30.62
N GLY A 786 -0.05 25.68 31.63
CA GLY A 786 0.87 24.62 32.01
C GLY A 786 1.14 23.69 30.83
N ILE A 787 2.42 23.49 30.50
CA ILE A 787 2.90 22.79 29.30
C ILE A 787 2.20 21.44 29.07
N ASN A 788 1.90 20.71 30.14
CA ASN A 788 1.39 19.33 30.11
C ASN A 788 0.13 19.13 30.97
N HIS A 789 -0.66 20.17 31.26
CA HIS A 789 -1.83 19.98 32.13
C HIS A 789 -2.92 19.13 31.44
N PRO A 790 -3.47 18.10 32.09
CA PRO A 790 -4.48 17.22 31.48
C PRO A 790 -5.91 17.78 31.53
N CYS A 791 -6.12 18.96 32.14
CA CYS A 791 -7.44 19.58 32.25
C CYS A 791 -7.95 20.13 30.91
N PRO A 792 -9.27 20.06 30.64
CA PRO A 792 -9.87 20.57 29.41
C PRO A 792 -9.75 22.11 29.33
N ALA A 793 -9.94 22.66 28.12
CA ALA A 793 -9.87 24.10 27.89
C ALA A 793 -10.78 24.90 28.85
N GLY A 794 -10.22 25.96 29.45
CA GLY A 794 -10.90 26.77 30.48
C GLY A 794 -10.84 26.18 31.90
N TYR A 795 -10.13 25.07 32.10
CA TYR A 795 -9.90 24.46 33.41
C TYR A 795 -8.41 24.19 33.62
N ARG A 796 -7.99 24.23 34.88
CA ARG A 796 -6.63 23.90 35.32
C ARG A 796 -6.62 22.98 36.53
N LEU A 797 -5.43 22.51 36.91
CA LEU A 797 -5.26 21.92 38.23
C LEU A 797 -5.45 22.98 39.32
N PRO A 798 -6.10 22.62 40.44
CA PRO A 798 -6.19 23.50 41.59
C PRO A 798 -4.81 23.66 42.25
N THR A 799 -4.59 24.83 42.83
CA THR A 799 -3.49 25.06 43.76
C THR A 799 -3.77 24.30 45.06
N ILE A 800 -2.72 24.07 45.86
CA ILE A 800 -2.90 23.42 47.15
C ILE A 800 -3.76 24.26 48.11
N ALA A 801 -3.73 25.59 48.00
CA ALA A 801 -4.56 26.49 48.79
C ALA A 801 -6.05 26.35 48.44
N GLU A 802 -6.39 26.15 47.16
CA GLU A 802 -7.78 25.93 46.72
C GLU A 802 -8.31 24.56 47.15
N LEU A 803 -7.49 23.52 47.10
CA LEU A 803 -7.86 22.20 47.65
C LEU A 803 -8.02 22.23 49.16
N GLU A 804 -7.20 23.00 49.87
CA GLU A 804 -7.31 23.17 51.32
C GLU A 804 -8.58 23.95 51.68
N ALA A 805 -8.89 25.02 50.95
CA ALA A 805 -10.15 25.76 51.12
C ALA A 805 -11.37 24.87 50.84
N GLU A 806 -11.31 24.02 49.81
CA GLU A 806 -12.34 23.03 49.52
C GLU A 806 -12.50 22.05 50.70
N ARG A 807 -11.40 21.46 51.20
CA ARG A 807 -11.40 20.54 52.34
C ARG A 807 -12.02 21.15 53.60
N LEU A 808 -11.67 22.39 53.91
CA LEU A 808 -12.18 23.11 55.07
C LEU A 808 -13.67 23.47 54.96
N SER A 809 -14.26 23.38 53.77
CA SER A 809 -15.71 23.56 53.56
C SER A 809 -16.55 22.34 53.92
N TRP A 810 -15.93 21.18 54.17
CA TRP A 810 -16.63 19.92 54.43
C TRP A 810 -17.17 19.84 55.86
N THR A 811 -18.32 19.19 56.03
CA THR A 811 -18.95 19.01 57.35
C THR A 811 -18.13 18.13 58.31
N THR A 812 -17.37 17.17 57.76
CA THR A 812 -16.46 16.30 58.52
C THR A 812 -15.15 16.17 57.76
N ASN A 813 -14.03 16.18 58.47
CA ASN A 813 -12.72 16.17 57.84
C ASN A 813 -12.23 14.74 57.53
N ASN A 814 -12.96 14.04 56.65
CA ASN A 814 -12.71 12.65 56.26
C ASN A 814 -13.42 12.32 54.92
N ALA A 815 -13.33 11.07 54.45
CA ALA A 815 -13.93 10.60 53.20
C ALA A 815 -15.46 10.79 53.15
N ALA A 816 -16.16 10.75 54.30
CA ALA A 816 -17.59 11.02 54.34
C ALA A 816 -17.88 12.50 54.04
N GLY A 817 -17.08 13.43 54.56
CA GLY A 817 -17.20 14.85 54.22
C GLY A 817 -16.80 15.16 52.79
N ALA A 818 -15.75 14.50 52.28
CA ALA A 818 -15.32 14.62 50.89
C ALA A 818 -16.44 14.22 49.91
N TYR A 819 -17.15 13.12 50.18
CA TYR A 819 -18.28 12.67 49.36
C TYR A 819 -19.54 13.52 49.56
N ASN A 820 -19.81 14.01 50.77
CA ASN A 820 -20.96 14.87 51.05
C ASN A 820 -20.75 16.34 50.62
N SER A 821 -19.52 16.70 50.23
CA SER A 821 -19.22 18.01 49.62
C SER A 821 -19.95 18.17 48.27
N PRO A 822 -20.10 19.40 47.75
CA PRO A 822 -20.62 19.63 46.41
C PRO A 822 -19.89 18.81 45.33
N LEU A 823 -18.58 18.60 45.47
CA LEU A 823 -17.72 17.92 44.49
C LEU A 823 -17.85 16.38 44.52
N LYS A 824 -18.40 15.82 45.61
CA LYS A 824 -18.55 14.38 45.82
C LYS A 824 -17.28 13.57 45.54
N LEU A 825 -16.14 13.95 46.12
CA LEU A 825 -14.86 13.34 45.81
C LEU A 825 -14.81 11.85 46.23
N PRO A 826 -14.57 10.91 45.29
CA PRO A 826 -14.48 9.49 45.63
C PRO A 826 -13.08 9.08 46.12
N VAL A 827 -13.01 7.92 46.77
CA VAL A 827 -11.79 7.29 47.30
C VAL A 827 -11.12 6.38 46.26
N GLY A 828 -10.67 6.99 45.15
CA GLY A 828 -10.10 6.28 44.00
C GLY A 828 -8.69 5.69 44.19
N GLY A 829 -8.04 5.89 45.33
CA GLY A 829 -6.67 5.46 45.59
C GLY A 829 -5.63 6.19 44.75
N TYR A 830 -4.42 5.64 44.71
CA TYR A 830 -3.30 6.12 43.90
C TYR A 830 -2.49 4.95 43.34
N ARG A 831 -1.61 5.24 42.38
CA ARG A 831 -0.66 4.28 41.83
C ARG A 831 0.73 4.66 42.30
N SER A 832 1.40 3.79 43.04
CA SER A 832 2.74 4.06 43.54
C SER A 832 3.74 4.17 42.39
N TYR A 833 4.83 4.91 42.58
CA TYR A 833 6.02 4.93 41.72
C TYR A 833 6.68 3.54 41.49
N PHE A 834 6.20 2.47 42.13
CA PHE A 834 6.52 1.07 41.80
C PHE A 834 5.52 0.41 40.81
N GLY A 835 4.48 1.13 40.39
CA GLY A 835 3.46 0.66 39.43
C GLY A 835 2.24 -0.03 40.05
N SER A 836 2.22 -0.25 41.36
CA SER A 836 1.11 -0.91 42.08
C SER A 836 0.02 0.06 42.52
N LEU A 837 -1.25 -0.35 42.48
CA LEU A 837 -2.38 0.43 43.00
C LEU A 837 -2.52 0.26 44.52
N TYR A 838 -2.70 1.37 45.24
CA TYR A 838 -2.89 1.40 46.68
C TYR A 838 -4.11 2.21 47.08
N GLY A 839 -4.79 1.76 48.14
CA GLY A 839 -5.87 2.52 48.77
C GLY A 839 -7.15 2.68 47.93
N VAL A 840 -7.32 1.90 46.85
CA VAL A 840 -8.54 1.93 46.03
C VAL A 840 -9.75 1.56 46.89
N GLY A 841 -10.78 2.41 46.88
CA GLY A 841 -11.97 2.25 47.72
C GLY A 841 -11.78 2.64 49.19
N SER A 842 -10.62 3.18 49.59
CA SER A 842 -10.34 3.54 50.99
C SER A 842 -9.72 4.93 51.18
N HIS A 843 -9.00 5.45 50.17
CA HIS A 843 -8.33 6.74 50.25
C HIS A 843 -8.56 7.60 49.00
N GLY A 844 -8.69 8.91 49.19
CA GLY A 844 -8.55 9.91 48.13
C GLY A 844 -7.12 10.41 48.05
N HIS A 845 -6.61 10.58 46.83
CA HIS A 845 -5.28 11.13 46.55
C HIS A 845 -5.36 12.05 45.33
N TYR A 846 -5.44 13.37 45.58
CA TYR A 846 -5.79 14.37 44.56
C TYR A 846 -4.65 15.36 44.35
N TRP A 847 -4.12 15.41 43.14
CA TRP A 847 -3.00 16.31 42.83
C TRP A 847 -3.40 17.78 42.87
N SER A 848 -2.46 18.60 43.32
CA SER A 848 -2.45 20.04 43.09
C SER A 848 -1.38 20.42 42.06
N SER A 849 -1.42 21.65 41.57
CA SER A 849 -0.36 22.25 40.75
C SER A 849 0.91 22.63 41.53
N ALA A 850 0.91 22.53 42.86
CA ALA A 850 2.02 23.02 43.69
C ALA A 850 3.15 21.98 43.82
N VAL A 851 4.38 22.48 43.70
CA VAL A 851 5.62 21.73 43.98
C VAL A 851 6.11 22.03 45.40
N ASP A 852 6.80 21.05 46.02
CA ASP A 852 7.51 21.23 47.29
C ASP A 852 8.88 20.54 47.21
N GLY A 853 9.91 21.33 46.86
CA GLY A 853 11.23 20.81 46.52
C GLY A 853 11.14 19.77 45.40
N VAL A 854 11.66 18.57 45.67
CA VAL A 854 11.64 17.45 44.71
C VAL A 854 10.29 16.74 44.61
N TYR A 855 9.33 17.08 45.48
CA TYR A 855 8.01 16.46 45.57
C TYR A 855 6.91 17.36 44.97
N ALA A 856 5.68 16.85 44.92
CA ALA A 856 4.48 17.60 44.59
C ALA A 856 3.43 17.48 45.68
N ARG A 857 2.56 18.49 45.80
CA ARG A 857 1.54 18.58 46.85
C ARG A 857 0.22 17.97 46.42
N TYR A 858 -0.48 17.32 47.35
CA TYR A 858 -1.76 16.67 47.08
C TYR A 858 -2.70 16.73 48.29
N LEU A 859 -4.00 16.60 48.04
CA LEU A 859 -5.04 16.41 49.05
C LEU A 859 -5.26 14.92 49.30
N PHE A 860 -5.21 14.53 50.57
CA PHE A 860 -5.46 13.18 51.05
C PHE A 860 -6.72 13.14 51.92
N PHE A 861 -7.48 12.05 51.82
CA PHE A 861 -8.52 11.75 52.79
C PHE A 861 -8.77 10.24 52.91
N SER A 862 -9.15 9.81 54.11
CA SER A 862 -9.47 8.42 54.47
C SER A 862 -10.77 8.38 55.30
N SER A 863 -11.15 7.20 55.80
CA SER A 863 -12.32 7.09 56.69
C SER A 863 -12.22 7.93 57.97
N SER A 864 -11.03 8.30 58.42
CA SER A 864 -10.80 8.96 59.71
C SER A 864 -10.21 10.37 59.62
N THR A 865 -9.59 10.76 58.52
CA THR A 865 -8.88 12.05 58.41
C THR A 865 -8.90 12.59 56.98
N ALA A 866 -8.65 13.90 56.83
CA ALA A 866 -8.35 14.55 55.57
C ALA A 866 -7.36 15.69 55.81
N ASP A 867 -6.34 15.80 54.97
CA ASP A 867 -5.29 16.82 55.07
C ASP A 867 -4.50 16.96 53.76
N THR A 868 -3.59 17.93 53.68
CA THR A 868 -2.70 18.12 52.53
C THR A 868 -1.28 17.63 52.83
N TYR A 869 -0.65 16.94 51.87
CA TYR A 869 0.68 16.33 52.02
C TYR A 869 1.56 16.56 50.78
N TYR A 870 2.76 15.98 50.78
CA TYR A 870 3.63 15.88 49.60
C TYR A 870 3.85 14.41 49.21
N SER A 871 3.99 14.12 47.92
CA SER A 871 4.26 12.78 47.39
C SER A 871 5.21 12.87 46.18
N SER A 872 5.84 11.75 45.84
CA SER A 872 6.75 11.62 44.70
C SER A 872 6.03 11.99 43.39
N ARG A 873 6.70 12.73 42.51
CA ARG A 873 6.10 13.14 41.22
C ARG A 873 5.83 11.95 40.30
N ALA A 874 6.53 10.84 40.52
CA ALA A 874 6.27 9.57 39.85
C ALA A 874 5.02 8.82 40.36
N ASP A 875 4.40 9.22 41.47
CA ASP A 875 3.13 8.62 41.90
C ASP A 875 1.98 9.05 40.97
N GLY A 876 1.05 8.13 40.70
CA GLY A 876 -0.17 8.35 39.95
C GLY A 876 -1.31 8.78 40.86
N GLY A 877 -1.77 10.02 40.74
CA GLY A 877 -2.84 10.60 41.57
C GLY A 877 -4.05 11.02 40.75
N SER A 878 -5.21 11.12 41.41
CA SER A 878 -6.45 11.60 40.80
C SER A 878 -6.34 13.10 40.51
N VAL A 879 -7.01 13.56 39.44
CA VAL A 879 -7.08 14.99 39.09
C VAL A 879 -8.54 15.42 39.02
N ARG A 880 -8.84 16.51 39.73
CA ARG A 880 -10.13 17.21 39.73
C ARG A 880 -9.89 18.66 39.32
N CYS A 881 -10.30 19.04 38.12
CA CYS A 881 -9.97 20.36 37.60
C CYS A 881 -10.91 21.44 38.12
N LEU A 882 -10.36 22.64 38.23
CA LEU A 882 -10.99 23.88 38.64
C LEU A 882 -11.12 24.79 37.42
N LYS A 883 -12.26 25.47 37.27
CA LYS A 883 -12.48 26.45 36.19
C LYS A 883 -11.67 27.72 36.48
N ASP A 884 -11.01 28.24 35.45
CA ASP A 884 -10.22 29.48 35.56
C ASP A 884 -11.02 30.77 35.66
#